data_AF-A6UU28-F1
#
_entry.id   AF-A6UU28-F1
#
_cell.length_a   1.000
_cell.length_b   1.000
_cell.length_c   1.000
_cell.angle_alpha   90.00
_cell.angle_beta   90.00
_cell.angle_gamma   90.00
#
_symmetry.space_group_name_H-M   'P 1'
#
loop_
_entity.id
_entity.type
_entity.pdbx_description
1 polymer ?
#
loop_
_entity_poly.entity_id
_entity_poly.type
_entity_poly.pdbx_seq_one_letter_code
_entity_poly.pdbx_strand_id
1 'polypeptide(L)'
;MKISVIGTGYVGLIQSVGLAEFGFDVVGIDIDETKVKRLNEGKCPLYEDGLEELLTNNINKNLKFTTSYQEIKDSDIIFLCVGTPQDEKGNADLRFIYSATESIKKQLTKDSYKVIVLKSTVPIGTNRKIKESLKDYIVDVVSNPEFLREGIAVDDFFNPERIVLGFENLENKKPIEAMKKIYGEFEDKGAPIIITDWESAEMIKYASNAFLATKISFANELSKLSDEVGADIKTISEAMGIDKRIGNKFLNAGIGYGGSCFHPDEILFVDFGDGLECMAFKELFDELSRDNNRSVKILSINKNLKLDLANLKLITKRDYSDDLIVLKTTMGREIKITKDHPVVVLNGDKLHVKLAENIKEGDEIALPKGEFNSNSNINNIITIDILEEIKNTPLIEKTYLNNKNMVLNEFENIRAHLSNKYIHDIKKNGTVRAKDMLPIRSILNKYNYNSNRLFTVRSKSTTIPSVIKIDGDFARLIGYYLAEGWISEDGKKNGAIRKRISFSFGAHEEEYINDVKNILNKLDINYIEKIRNGSHSIIISSKLLAYIFEEALKCGNNCYNKQIPPQIFNSPSDIKWEFLKGILRGDGGIVKLNNNKNLNIEYGTVSKKLANSLMILLQSLGIITSLKRCYNNKSTTLTYIIRINGLNQVKKIGELFGDKWNNYKEIADNYERNIKPIGYKKFDNYASLKVKSVEREYYGGEVYSVETDNNLLISSYGLLIHNCFPKDVRALINQFENHNISPKLIKATDEVNDEQIKWFFDKIKNYYNNDINQKTFAVLGLAFKPNTDDLRESRGIKLIDLLLEDGAIVKGFDYVEKARENTINKYKLDKSKAFYGYNLYVLDDLYETVKDVDAIIITTEYDFNDEDWEKINKLVKDKVVFDGRNILDMDKIKKLGFEYYGVGRK
;
A
#
# COMPACT_ATOMS: atom_id res chain seq x y z
N MET A 1 -29.60 -15.27 -22.56
CA MET A 1 -29.45 -13.93 -23.16
C MET A 1 -28.12 -13.97 -23.88
N LYS A 2 -28.12 -13.71 -25.18
CA LYS A 2 -26.91 -13.72 -26.01
C LYS A 2 -26.32 -12.33 -26.09
N ILE A 3 -25.01 -12.20 -25.88
CA ILE A 3 -24.31 -10.92 -25.89
C ILE A 3 -23.15 -10.98 -26.89
N SER A 4 -23.17 -10.06 -27.86
CA SER A 4 -21.98 -9.78 -28.70
C SER A 4 -21.14 -8.71 -28.01
N VAL A 5 -19.82 -8.93 -27.91
CA VAL A 5 -18.86 -7.90 -27.49
C VAL A 5 -17.91 -7.64 -28.65
N ILE A 6 -17.98 -6.45 -29.23
CA ILE A 6 -17.26 -6.09 -30.45
C ILE A 6 -15.99 -5.30 -30.08
N GLY A 7 -14.85 -5.81 -30.52
CA GLY A 7 -13.49 -5.42 -30.12
C GLY A 7 -13.03 -6.24 -28.90
N THR A 8 -11.91 -6.95 -29.03
CA THR A 8 -11.32 -7.77 -27.94
C THR A 8 -9.93 -7.28 -27.52
N GLY A 9 -9.71 -5.97 -27.63
CA GLY A 9 -8.68 -5.28 -26.85
C GLY A 9 -9.07 -5.20 -25.36
N TYR A 10 -8.18 -4.66 -24.54
CA TYR A 10 -8.22 -4.63 -23.07
C TYR A 10 -9.63 -4.65 -22.42
N VAL A 11 -10.39 -3.55 -22.54
CA VAL A 11 -11.75 -3.41 -21.99
C VAL A 11 -12.71 -4.47 -22.53
N GLY A 12 -12.62 -4.78 -23.83
CA GLY A 12 -13.52 -5.71 -24.51
C GLY A 12 -13.25 -7.18 -24.20
N LEU A 13 -11.98 -7.58 -24.02
CA LEU A 13 -11.63 -8.93 -23.60
C LEU A 13 -12.11 -9.19 -22.17
N ILE A 14 -11.85 -8.26 -21.25
CA ILE A 14 -12.31 -8.36 -19.85
C ILE A 14 -13.85 -8.34 -19.79
N GLN A 15 -14.51 -7.46 -20.56
CA GLN A 15 -15.97 -7.43 -20.67
C GLN A 15 -16.55 -8.72 -21.27
N SER A 16 -15.82 -9.42 -22.15
CA SER A 16 -16.24 -10.70 -22.74
C SER A 16 -16.10 -11.86 -21.76
N VAL A 17 -14.90 -12.02 -21.20
CA VAL A 17 -14.56 -13.08 -20.24
C VAL A 17 -15.41 -12.95 -18.98
N GLY A 18 -15.55 -11.73 -18.44
CA GLY A 18 -16.34 -11.47 -17.26
C GLY A 18 -17.85 -11.69 -17.44
N LEU A 19 -18.42 -11.42 -18.63
CA LEU A 19 -19.82 -11.79 -18.91
C LEU A 19 -20.01 -13.30 -19.09
N ALA A 20 -19.02 -14.00 -19.63
CA ALA A 20 -19.08 -15.45 -19.72
C ALA A 20 -19.01 -16.10 -18.32
N GLU A 21 -18.18 -15.56 -17.42
CA GLU A 21 -18.14 -16.00 -16.01
C GLU A 21 -19.50 -15.79 -15.31
N PHE A 22 -20.26 -14.75 -15.67
CA PHE A 22 -21.65 -14.54 -15.25
C PHE A 22 -22.68 -15.42 -15.98
N GLY A 23 -22.26 -16.46 -16.71
CA GLY A 23 -23.15 -17.42 -17.36
C GLY A 23 -23.96 -16.86 -18.54
N PHE A 24 -23.62 -15.68 -19.05
CA PHE A 24 -24.16 -15.22 -20.33
C PHE A 24 -23.54 -16.03 -21.49
N ASP A 25 -24.26 -16.12 -22.62
CA ASP A 25 -23.75 -16.71 -23.86
C ASP A 25 -23.07 -15.58 -24.66
N VAL A 26 -21.73 -15.61 -24.71
CA VAL A 26 -20.91 -14.46 -25.12
C VAL A 26 -20.08 -14.77 -26.38
N VAL A 27 -20.22 -13.90 -27.37
CA VAL A 27 -19.41 -13.92 -28.58
C VAL A 27 -18.52 -12.68 -28.62
N GLY A 28 -17.21 -12.88 -28.48
CA GLY A 28 -16.22 -11.85 -28.71
C GLY A 28 -15.93 -11.72 -30.22
N ILE A 29 -16.19 -10.55 -30.80
CA ILE A 29 -16.04 -10.30 -32.24
C ILE A 29 -14.90 -9.31 -32.45
N ASP A 30 -13.83 -9.71 -33.12
CA ASP A 30 -12.70 -8.84 -33.45
C ASP A 30 -12.21 -9.15 -34.88
N ILE A 31 -11.73 -8.16 -35.61
CA ILE A 31 -11.33 -8.32 -37.03
C ILE A 31 -9.97 -8.99 -37.22
N ASP A 32 -9.18 -9.13 -36.14
CA ASP A 32 -7.85 -9.75 -36.17
C ASP A 32 -7.95 -11.27 -36.04
N GLU A 33 -7.83 -11.97 -37.18
CA GLU A 33 -7.81 -13.44 -37.25
C GLU A 33 -6.71 -14.08 -36.37
N THR A 34 -5.57 -13.41 -36.18
CA THR A 34 -4.45 -13.95 -35.38
C THR A 34 -4.76 -13.87 -33.89
N LYS A 35 -5.31 -12.74 -33.44
CA LYS A 35 -5.80 -12.56 -32.07
C LYS A 35 -6.98 -13.49 -31.76
N VAL A 36 -7.96 -13.59 -32.66
CA VAL A 36 -9.10 -14.51 -32.54
C VAL A 36 -8.63 -15.97 -32.45
N LYS A 37 -7.66 -16.37 -33.28
CA LYS A 37 -7.06 -17.72 -33.20
C LYS A 37 -6.37 -17.96 -31.85
N ARG A 38 -5.52 -17.03 -31.37
CA ARG A 38 -4.84 -17.13 -30.07
C ARG A 38 -5.82 -17.26 -28.91
N LEU A 39 -6.88 -16.44 -28.90
CA LEU A 39 -7.91 -16.46 -27.86
C LEU A 39 -8.68 -17.79 -27.85
N ASN A 40 -9.01 -18.36 -29.02
CA ASN A 40 -9.63 -19.68 -29.12
C ASN A 40 -8.66 -20.83 -28.76
N GLU A 41 -7.33 -20.62 -28.85
CA GLU A 41 -6.29 -21.50 -28.30
C GLU A 41 -6.07 -21.32 -26.78
N GLY A 42 -6.84 -20.46 -26.10
CA GLY A 42 -6.72 -20.14 -24.68
C GLY A 42 -5.58 -19.19 -24.31
N LYS A 43 -4.82 -18.69 -25.30
CA LYS A 43 -3.64 -17.83 -25.08
C LYS A 43 -4.04 -16.36 -25.08
N CYS A 44 -3.87 -15.70 -23.95
CA CYS A 44 -4.17 -14.28 -23.81
C CYS A 44 -3.23 -13.44 -24.70
N PRO A 45 -3.74 -12.38 -25.36
CA PRO A 45 -2.92 -11.41 -26.07
C PRO A 45 -2.40 -10.27 -25.18
N LEU A 46 -2.76 -10.25 -23.89
CA LEU A 46 -2.47 -9.17 -22.93
C LEU A 46 -1.96 -9.76 -21.61
N TYR A 47 -1.15 -9.01 -20.86
CA TYR A 47 -0.77 -9.39 -19.49
C TYR A 47 -1.70 -8.73 -18.46
N GLU A 48 -2.50 -9.54 -17.77
CA GLU A 48 -3.35 -9.16 -16.63
C GLU A 48 -3.43 -10.36 -15.68
N ASP A 49 -3.38 -10.10 -14.37
CA ASP A 49 -3.40 -11.16 -13.36
C ASP A 49 -4.74 -11.92 -13.39
N GLY A 50 -4.67 -13.26 -13.40
CA GLY A 50 -5.83 -14.16 -13.55
C GLY A 50 -6.56 -14.16 -14.91
N LEU A 51 -6.27 -13.26 -15.85
CA LEU A 51 -7.08 -13.13 -17.09
C LEU A 51 -6.97 -14.34 -18.03
N GLU A 52 -5.78 -14.94 -18.17
CA GLU A 52 -5.58 -16.12 -19.03
C GLU A 52 -6.26 -17.38 -18.46
N GLU A 53 -6.37 -17.49 -17.13
CA GLU A 53 -7.10 -18.58 -16.48
C GLU A 53 -8.61 -18.44 -16.72
N LEU A 54 -9.19 -17.25 -16.49
CA LEU A 54 -10.61 -17.00 -16.74
C LEU A 54 -10.99 -17.18 -18.23
N LEU A 55 -10.11 -16.76 -19.14
CA LEU A 55 -10.21 -17.03 -20.58
C LEU A 55 -10.28 -18.54 -20.85
N THR A 56 -9.30 -19.29 -20.35
CA THR A 56 -9.18 -20.75 -20.54
C THR A 56 -10.34 -21.52 -19.89
N ASN A 57 -10.89 -21.00 -18.79
CA ASN A 57 -12.02 -21.60 -18.09
C ASN A 57 -13.36 -21.41 -18.83
N ASN A 58 -13.56 -20.33 -19.60
CA ASN A 58 -14.83 -20.05 -20.26
C ASN A 58 -14.84 -20.40 -21.77
N ILE A 59 -13.66 -20.42 -22.40
CA ILE A 59 -13.53 -20.70 -23.84
C ILE A 59 -14.11 -22.07 -24.21
N ASN A 60 -14.87 -22.12 -25.31
CA ASN A 60 -15.59 -23.29 -25.82
C ASN A 60 -16.70 -23.85 -24.90
N LYS A 61 -17.06 -23.17 -23.78
CA LYS A 61 -18.26 -23.47 -22.99
C LYS A 61 -19.40 -22.53 -23.35
N ASN A 62 -19.22 -21.25 -23.05
CA ASN A 62 -20.16 -20.15 -23.30
C ASN A 62 -19.43 -18.85 -23.71
N LEU A 63 -18.11 -18.90 -23.88
CA LEU A 63 -17.31 -17.89 -24.56
C LEU A 63 -16.75 -18.48 -25.86
N LYS A 64 -16.86 -17.74 -26.96
CA LYS A 64 -16.15 -18.02 -28.23
C LYS A 64 -15.69 -16.73 -28.89
N PHE A 65 -14.61 -16.80 -29.67
CA PHE A 65 -14.10 -15.66 -30.44
C PHE A 65 -14.23 -15.90 -31.95
N THR A 66 -14.57 -14.85 -32.71
CA THR A 66 -14.76 -14.93 -34.17
C THR A 66 -14.45 -13.60 -34.85
N THR A 67 -14.21 -13.64 -36.17
CA THR A 67 -14.16 -12.46 -37.04
C THR A 67 -15.52 -12.16 -37.69
N SER A 68 -16.48 -13.08 -37.62
CA SER A 68 -17.78 -12.95 -38.30
C SER A 68 -18.81 -12.15 -37.50
N TYR A 69 -19.22 -11.02 -38.05
CA TYR A 69 -20.33 -10.21 -37.51
C TYR A 69 -21.70 -10.90 -37.58
N GLN A 70 -21.84 -12.05 -38.27
CA GLN A 70 -23.16 -12.70 -38.47
C GLN A 70 -23.83 -13.14 -37.17
N GLU A 71 -23.05 -13.44 -36.12
CA GLU A 71 -23.50 -13.84 -34.77
C GLU A 71 -24.35 -12.77 -34.06
N ILE A 72 -24.27 -11.51 -34.52
CA ILE A 72 -25.06 -10.38 -34.01
C ILE A 72 -26.56 -10.58 -34.23
N LYS A 73 -26.96 -11.35 -35.27
CA LYS A 73 -28.38 -11.68 -35.54
C LYS A 73 -29.06 -12.34 -34.35
N ASP A 74 -28.33 -13.22 -33.68
CA ASP A 74 -28.78 -13.99 -32.52
C ASP A 74 -28.64 -13.23 -31.19
N SER A 75 -27.87 -12.14 -31.15
CA SER A 75 -27.53 -11.43 -29.90
C SER A 75 -28.66 -10.49 -29.44
N ASP A 76 -29.03 -10.53 -28.16
CA ASP A 76 -30.02 -9.61 -27.57
C ASP A 76 -29.44 -8.20 -27.38
N ILE A 77 -28.18 -8.16 -26.93
CA ILE A 77 -27.45 -6.95 -26.54
C ILE A 77 -26.07 -6.97 -27.19
N ILE A 78 -25.62 -5.80 -27.65
CA ILE A 78 -24.39 -5.64 -28.45
C ILE A 78 -23.52 -4.57 -27.79
N PHE A 79 -22.41 -4.97 -27.16
CA PHE A 79 -21.42 -4.05 -26.62
C PHE A 79 -20.44 -3.60 -27.71
N LEU A 80 -20.28 -2.29 -27.85
CA LEU A 80 -19.21 -1.65 -28.60
C LEU A 80 -18.07 -1.32 -27.62
N CYS A 81 -17.03 -2.16 -27.66
CA CYS A 81 -15.79 -2.05 -26.88
C CYS A 81 -14.57 -1.81 -27.78
N VAL A 82 -14.79 -1.42 -29.04
CA VAL A 82 -13.72 -1.09 -30.00
C VAL A 82 -12.92 0.12 -29.54
N GLY A 83 -11.62 0.15 -29.87
CA GLY A 83 -10.75 1.25 -29.48
C GLY A 83 -11.22 2.58 -30.05
N THR A 84 -11.23 3.61 -29.20
CA THR A 84 -11.32 5.03 -29.59
C THR A 84 -9.95 5.69 -29.36
N PRO A 85 -8.97 5.47 -30.27
CA PRO A 85 -7.71 6.21 -30.25
C PRO A 85 -7.97 7.69 -30.55
N GLN A 86 -6.97 8.54 -30.44
CA GLN A 86 -7.08 9.91 -30.93
C GLN A 86 -6.77 9.99 -32.44
N ASP A 87 -7.45 10.87 -33.15
CA ASP A 87 -7.14 11.25 -34.52
C ASP A 87 -5.93 12.20 -34.59
N GLU A 88 -5.49 12.53 -35.81
CA GLU A 88 -4.37 13.46 -36.07
C GLU A 88 -4.54 14.87 -35.48
N LYS A 89 -5.72 15.18 -34.93
CA LYS A 89 -6.07 16.46 -34.31
C LYS A 89 -6.36 16.34 -32.81
N GLY A 90 -6.27 15.15 -32.20
CA GLY A 90 -6.55 14.90 -30.78
C GLY A 90 -8.01 14.60 -30.43
N ASN A 91 -8.93 14.56 -31.40
CA ASN A 91 -10.31 14.12 -31.16
C ASN A 91 -10.34 12.59 -31.01
N ALA A 92 -11.34 12.01 -30.35
CA ALA A 92 -11.51 10.56 -30.41
C ALA A 92 -11.91 10.12 -31.82
N ASP A 93 -11.16 9.19 -32.40
CA ASP A 93 -11.43 8.60 -33.70
C ASP A 93 -12.62 7.64 -33.64
N LEU A 94 -13.76 8.09 -34.18
CA LEU A 94 -15.00 7.34 -34.24
C LEU A 94 -15.10 6.43 -35.47
N ARG A 95 -14.10 6.33 -36.35
CA ARG A 95 -14.14 5.44 -37.53
C ARG A 95 -14.38 3.98 -37.13
N PHE A 96 -13.77 3.52 -36.05
CA PHE A 96 -13.96 2.16 -35.54
C PHE A 96 -15.38 1.94 -35.00
N ILE A 97 -15.93 2.92 -34.28
CA ILE A 97 -17.32 2.91 -33.80
C ILE A 97 -18.29 2.90 -34.99
N TYR A 98 -18.17 3.83 -35.93
CA TYR A 98 -19.05 3.91 -37.10
C TYR A 98 -18.94 2.69 -38.03
N SER A 99 -17.73 2.14 -38.21
CA SER A 99 -17.52 0.91 -39.01
C SER A 99 -18.15 -0.31 -38.32
N ALA A 100 -18.01 -0.43 -37.00
CA ALA A 100 -18.71 -1.46 -36.23
C ALA A 100 -20.23 -1.27 -36.30
N THR A 101 -20.75 -0.04 -36.19
CA THR A 101 -22.17 0.29 -36.34
C THR A 101 -22.71 -0.06 -37.73
N GLU A 102 -22.02 0.29 -38.82
CA GLU A 102 -22.43 -0.11 -40.18
C GLU A 102 -22.31 -1.63 -40.40
N SER A 103 -21.41 -2.31 -39.70
CA SER A 103 -21.29 -3.78 -39.74
C SER A 103 -22.38 -4.48 -38.94
N ILE A 104 -22.80 -3.92 -37.79
CA ILE A 104 -24.03 -4.30 -37.05
C ILE A 104 -25.25 -4.10 -37.95
N LYS A 105 -25.41 -2.91 -38.54
CA LYS A 105 -26.54 -2.48 -39.37
C LYS A 105 -26.82 -3.42 -40.55
N LYS A 106 -25.77 -3.95 -41.18
CA LYS A 106 -25.84 -4.98 -42.24
C LYS A 106 -26.40 -6.33 -41.76
N GLN A 107 -26.46 -6.58 -40.44
CA GLN A 107 -27.07 -7.77 -39.84
C GLN A 107 -28.45 -7.51 -39.22
N LEU A 108 -28.83 -6.25 -38.99
CA LEU A 108 -30.14 -5.89 -38.43
C LEU A 108 -31.27 -6.15 -39.45
N THR A 109 -32.40 -6.65 -38.97
CA THR A 109 -33.68 -6.63 -39.71
C THR A 109 -34.62 -5.62 -39.08
N LYS A 110 -35.54 -5.04 -39.86
CA LYS A 110 -36.45 -3.98 -39.38
C LYS A 110 -37.35 -4.43 -38.24
N ASP A 111 -37.72 -5.70 -38.20
CA ASP A 111 -38.61 -6.30 -37.20
C ASP A 111 -37.86 -6.79 -35.95
N SER A 112 -36.51 -6.76 -35.95
CA SER A 112 -35.68 -7.19 -34.82
C SER A 112 -35.38 -6.03 -33.86
N TYR A 113 -35.75 -6.19 -32.59
CA TYR A 113 -35.33 -5.27 -31.53
C TYR A 113 -33.96 -5.65 -30.98
N LYS A 114 -33.07 -4.67 -30.80
CA LYS A 114 -31.72 -4.84 -30.21
C LYS A 114 -31.39 -3.66 -29.28
N VAL A 115 -30.53 -3.91 -28.28
CA VAL A 115 -29.89 -2.84 -27.48
C VAL A 115 -28.41 -2.76 -27.84
N ILE A 116 -27.94 -1.56 -28.18
CA ILE A 116 -26.53 -1.30 -28.53
C ILE A 116 -25.91 -0.44 -27.42
N VAL A 117 -24.82 -0.94 -26.83
CA VAL A 117 -24.20 -0.34 -25.64
C VAL A 117 -22.81 0.19 -26.01
N LEU A 118 -22.63 1.50 -26.00
CA LEU A 118 -21.33 2.14 -26.23
C LEU A 118 -20.55 2.13 -24.91
N LYS A 119 -19.59 1.21 -24.78
CA LYS A 119 -18.69 1.11 -23.63
C LYS A 119 -17.37 1.84 -23.84
N SER A 120 -16.93 1.93 -25.10
CA SER A 120 -15.80 2.76 -25.52
C SER A 120 -15.97 4.22 -25.07
N THR A 121 -14.88 4.86 -24.64
CA THR A 121 -14.88 6.28 -24.28
C THR A 121 -15.08 7.12 -25.54
N VAL A 122 -16.28 7.69 -25.72
CA VAL A 122 -16.71 8.45 -26.92
C VAL A 122 -17.04 9.91 -26.58
N PRO A 123 -16.83 10.88 -27.50
CA PRO A 123 -17.18 12.28 -27.28
C PRO A 123 -18.67 12.50 -27.07
N ILE A 124 -19.01 13.60 -26.41
CA ILE A 124 -20.38 14.05 -26.14
C ILE A 124 -21.18 14.17 -27.45
N GLY A 125 -22.40 13.62 -27.45
CA GLY A 125 -23.29 13.53 -28.61
C GLY A 125 -22.99 12.37 -29.56
N THR A 126 -22.13 11.40 -29.19
CA THR A 126 -21.83 10.24 -30.07
C THR A 126 -22.98 9.25 -30.07
N ASN A 127 -23.53 8.91 -28.90
CA ASN A 127 -24.69 8.01 -28.79
C ASN A 127 -25.87 8.49 -29.65
N ARG A 128 -26.13 9.81 -29.65
CA ARG A 128 -27.13 10.48 -30.48
C ARG A 128 -26.92 10.25 -31.98
N LYS A 129 -25.69 10.38 -32.48
CA LYS A 129 -25.33 10.12 -33.90
C LYS A 129 -25.50 8.64 -34.26
N ILE A 130 -25.20 7.71 -33.34
CA ILE A 130 -25.43 6.28 -33.57
C ILE A 130 -26.92 5.97 -33.68
N LYS A 131 -27.77 6.51 -32.79
CA LYS A 131 -29.22 6.38 -32.88
C LYS A 131 -29.74 6.90 -34.23
N GLU A 132 -29.32 8.10 -34.65
CA GLU A 132 -29.74 8.68 -35.94
C GLU A 132 -29.34 7.79 -37.14
N SER A 133 -28.12 7.23 -37.13
CA SER A 133 -27.62 6.35 -38.19
C SER A 133 -28.39 5.02 -38.32
N LEU A 134 -29.19 4.68 -37.31
CA LEU A 134 -29.98 3.44 -37.20
C LEU A 134 -31.50 3.69 -37.11
N LYS A 135 -31.98 4.92 -37.38
CA LYS A 135 -33.39 5.33 -37.25
C LYS A 135 -34.42 4.47 -38.01
N ASP A 136 -33.99 3.73 -39.04
CA ASP A 136 -34.81 2.81 -39.83
C ASP A 136 -35.01 1.41 -39.19
N TYR A 137 -34.48 1.21 -37.98
CA TYR A 137 -34.47 -0.05 -37.22
C TYR A 137 -34.95 0.17 -35.77
N ILE A 138 -35.55 -0.85 -35.15
CA ILE A 138 -36.09 -0.75 -33.79
C ILE A 138 -34.98 -0.98 -32.75
N VAL A 139 -34.05 -0.03 -32.63
CA VAL A 139 -32.91 -0.12 -31.70
C VAL A 139 -32.93 0.98 -30.63
N ASP A 140 -32.49 0.60 -29.43
CA ASP A 140 -32.16 1.55 -28.37
C ASP A 140 -30.64 1.56 -28.11
N VAL A 141 -30.10 2.75 -27.82
CA VAL A 141 -28.66 3.01 -27.69
C VAL A 141 -28.38 3.50 -26.27
N VAL A 142 -27.34 2.94 -25.64
CA VAL A 142 -26.98 3.21 -24.23
C VAL A 142 -25.50 3.59 -24.11
N SER A 143 -25.22 4.68 -23.40
CA SER A 143 -23.85 5.07 -23.03
C SER A 143 -23.44 4.37 -21.74
N ASN A 144 -22.34 3.63 -21.71
CA ASN A 144 -21.86 2.90 -20.52
C ASN A 144 -20.33 2.97 -20.35
N PRO A 145 -19.76 4.16 -20.08
CA PRO A 145 -18.33 4.35 -19.99
C PRO A 145 -17.68 3.41 -18.96
N GLU A 146 -16.48 2.93 -19.29
CA GLU A 146 -15.65 2.14 -18.38
C GLU A 146 -14.83 3.01 -17.42
N PHE A 147 -14.36 2.41 -16.32
CA PHE A 147 -13.45 3.05 -15.35
C PHE A 147 -12.42 2.04 -14.82
N LEU A 148 -11.84 1.22 -15.73
CA LEU A 148 -10.87 0.18 -15.38
C LEU A 148 -9.43 0.74 -15.34
N ARG A 149 -8.52 0.06 -14.65
CA ARG A 149 -7.10 0.44 -14.51
C ARG A 149 -6.15 -0.67 -14.97
N GLU A 150 -5.17 -0.29 -15.78
CA GLU A 150 -4.20 -1.23 -16.35
C GLU A 150 -3.27 -1.82 -15.27
N GLY A 151 -3.14 -3.15 -15.23
CA GLY A 151 -2.45 -3.95 -14.22
C GLY A 151 -3.34 -4.64 -13.18
N ILE A 152 -4.64 -4.34 -13.13
CA ILE A 152 -5.60 -4.85 -12.11
C ILE A 152 -7.06 -4.96 -12.61
N ALA A 153 -7.33 -4.80 -13.91
CA ALA A 153 -8.69 -4.51 -14.37
C ALA A 153 -9.66 -5.68 -14.27
N VAL A 154 -9.16 -6.91 -14.07
CA VAL A 154 -10.00 -8.06 -13.72
C VAL A 154 -10.76 -7.78 -12.41
N ASP A 155 -10.11 -7.22 -11.38
CA ASP A 155 -10.80 -6.88 -10.12
C ASP A 155 -11.66 -5.61 -10.29
N ASP A 156 -11.19 -4.57 -10.97
CA ASP A 156 -12.03 -3.38 -11.26
C ASP A 156 -13.32 -3.74 -12.03
N PHE A 157 -13.27 -4.73 -12.91
CA PHE A 157 -14.44 -5.21 -13.64
C PHE A 157 -15.45 -5.91 -12.73
N PHE A 158 -14.98 -6.79 -11.83
CA PHE A 158 -15.85 -7.52 -10.92
C PHE A 158 -16.30 -6.69 -9.70
N ASN A 159 -15.65 -5.55 -9.40
CA ASN A 159 -15.89 -4.72 -8.20
C ASN A 159 -15.92 -3.19 -8.49
N PRO A 160 -16.73 -2.69 -9.45
CA PRO A 160 -16.65 -1.30 -9.91
C PRO A 160 -17.20 -0.27 -8.90
N GLU A 161 -16.49 0.85 -8.71
CA GLU A 161 -16.92 1.99 -7.85
C GLU A 161 -18.30 2.56 -8.20
N ARG A 162 -18.67 2.51 -9.49
CA ARG A 162 -19.94 2.96 -10.08
C ARG A 162 -20.11 2.39 -11.49
N ILE A 163 -21.36 2.25 -11.92
CA ILE A 163 -21.72 1.96 -13.31
C ILE A 163 -22.55 3.13 -13.81
N VAL A 164 -22.10 3.84 -14.85
CA VAL A 164 -22.87 4.94 -15.45
C VAL A 164 -23.66 4.40 -16.65
N LEU A 165 -24.94 4.77 -16.77
CA LEU A 165 -25.82 4.42 -17.88
C LEU A 165 -26.54 5.67 -18.40
N GLY A 166 -26.15 6.14 -19.58
CA GLY A 166 -26.81 7.23 -20.30
C GLY A 166 -27.85 6.72 -21.30
N PHE A 167 -29.03 7.33 -21.36
CA PHE A 167 -30.13 6.95 -22.26
C PHE A 167 -30.72 8.15 -23.02
N GLU A 168 -31.44 7.86 -24.11
CA GLU A 168 -32.17 8.83 -24.94
C GLU A 168 -33.36 9.48 -24.21
N ASN A 169 -34.16 8.63 -23.56
CA ASN A 169 -35.36 9.01 -22.84
C ASN A 169 -35.49 8.13 -21.58
N LEU A 170 -35.46 8.77 -20.42
CA LEU A 170 -35.53 8.12 -19.11
C LEU A 170 -36.91 7.48 -18.82
N GLU A 171 -37.95 7.83 -19.57
CA GLU A 171 -39.26 7.19 -19.50
C GLU A 171 -39.30 5.84 -20.24
N ASN A 172 -38.38 5.59 -21.20
CA ASN A 172 -38.29 4.32 -21.91
C ASN A 172 -37.62 3.25 -21.01
N LYS A 173 -38.45 2.53 -20.24
CA LYS A 173 -38.00 1.47 -19.33
C LYS A 173 -37.36 0.27 -20.05
N LYS A 174 -37.60 0.06 -21.34
CA LYS A 174 -37.19 -1.18 -22.04
C LYS A 174 -35.66 -1.39 -22.10
N PRO A 175 -34.82 -0.44 -22.55
CA PRO A 175 -33.37 -0.57 -22.45
C PRO A 175 -32.87 -0.48 -21.00
N ILE A 176 -33.54 0.27 -20.13
CA ILE A 176 -33.15 0.40 -18.71
C ILE A 176 -33.23 -0.96 -18.00
N GLU A 177 -34.35 -1.68 -18.11
CA GLU A 177 -34.50 -3.01 -17.51
C GLU A 177 -33.63 -4.08 -18.21
N ALA A 178 -33.31 -3.90 -19.50
CA ALA A 178 -32.34 -4.76 -20.19
C ALA A 178 -30.91 -4.59 -19.63
N MET A 179 -30.48 -3.36 -19.36
CA MET A 179 -29.17 -3.08 -18.76
C MET A 179 -29.11 -3.49 -17.28
N LYS A 180 -30.21 -3.32 -16.52
CA LYS A 180 -30.33 -3.90 -15.17
C LYS A 180 -30.28 -5.42 -15.18
N LYS A 181 -30.70 -6.11 -16.25
CA LYS A 181 -30.56 -7.56 -16.34
C LYS A 181 -29.10 -8.03 -16.52
N ILE A 182 -28.22 -7.18 -17.06
CA ILE A 182 -26.77 -7.43 -17.07
C ILE A 182 -26.13 -6.97 -15.75
N TYR A 183 -26.39 -5.73 -15.34
CA TYR A 183 -25.66 -5.08 -14.25
C TYR A 183 -26.35 -5.17 -12.88
N GLY A 184 -27.51 -5.84 -12.77
CA GLY A 184 -28.27 -6.00 -11.53
C GLY A 184 -27.48 -6.73 -10.44
N GLU A 185 -26.71 -7.76 -10.82
CA GLU A 185 -25.79 -8.42 -9.87
C GLU A 185 -24.74 -7.45 -9.28
N PHE A 186 -24.38 -6.38 -9.99
CA PHE A 186 -23.47 -5.36 -9.46
C PHE A 186 -24.21 -4.34 -8.60
N GLU A 187 -25.47 -4.03 -8.91
CA GLU A 187 -26.35 -3.24 -8.04
C GLU A 187 -26.58 -3.97 -6.70
N ASP A 188 -26.78 -5.29 -6.73
CA ASP A 188 -26.85 -6.15 -5.55
C ASP A 188 -25.50 -6.19 -4.78
N LYS A 189 -24.36 -6.35 -5.49
CA LYS A 189 -23.02 -6.42 -4.88
C LYS A 189 -22.48 -5.10 -4.32
N GLY A 190 -22.97 -3.95 -4.79
CA GLY A 190 -22.64 -2.66 -4.19
C GLY A 190 -22.57 -1.48 -5.15
N ALA A 191 -22.23 -1.69 -6.43
CA ALA A 191 -22.03 -0.61 -7.38
C ALA A 191 -23.32 0.23 -7.56
N PRO A 192 -23.27 1.57 -7.48
CA PRO A 192 -24.39 2.42 -7.84
C PRO A 192 -24.55 2.46 -9.36
N ILE A 193 -25.77 2.21 -9.85
CA ILE A 193 -26.11 2.41 -11.26
C ILE A 193 -26.61 3.86 -11.43
N ILE A 194 -25.77 4.71 -12.01
CA ILE A 194 -26.07 6.12 -12.29
C ILE A 194 -26.82 6.22 -13.62
N ILE A 195 -28.15 6.28 -13.56
CA ILE A 195 -29.02 6.50 -14.71
C ILE A 195 -29.09 8.00 -15.01
N THR A 196 -28.77 8.39 -16.25
CA THR A 196 -28.70 9.79 -16.69
C THR A 196 -28.94 9.89 -18.22
N ASP A 197 -28.85 11.09 -18.79
CA ASP A 197 -28.88 11.29 -20.26
C ASP A 197 -27.54 10.90 -20.92
N TRP A 198 -27.54 10.76 -22.25
CA TRP A 198 -26.31 10.40 -22.98
C TRP A 198 -25.16 11.40 -22.79
N GLU A 199 -25.44 12.69 -22.97
CA GLU A 199 -24.39 13.72 -22.98
C GLU A 199 -23.74 13.89 -21.60
N SER A 200 -24.52 13.79 -20.51
CA SER A 200 -24.00 13.71 -19.14
C SER A 200 -23.14 12.47 -18.92
N ALA A 201 -23.58 11.28 -19.35
CA ALA A 201 -22.82 10.05 -19.22
C ALA A 201 -21.48 10.09 -19.97
N GLU A 202 -21.48 10.63 -21.19
CA GLU A 202 -20.28 10.83 -22.01
C GLU A 202 -19.31 11.84 -21.36
N MET A 203 -19.81 12.96 -20.81
CA MET A 203 -18.97 14.00 -20.19
C MET A 203 -18.29 13.53 -18.89
N ILE A 204 -18.96 12.72 -18.06
CA ILE A 204 -18.46 12.29 -16.73
C ILE A 204 -17.07 11.63 -16.81
N LYS A 205 -16.80 10.82 -17.84
CA LYS A 205 -15.51 10.15 -18.03
C LYS A 205 -14.38 11.15 -18.28
N TYR A 206 -14.58 12.08 -19.22
CA TYR A 206 -13.60 13.11 -19.57
C TYR A 206 -13.30 14.04 -18.40
N ALA A 207 -14.34 14.56 -17.74
CA ALA A 207 -14.20 15.50 -16.63
C ALA A 207 -13.43 14.89 -15.44
N SER A 208 -13.68 13.60 -15.14
CA SER A 208 -13.00 12.89 -14.05
C SER A 208 -11.48 12.86 -14.26
N ASN A 209 -11.02 12.48 -15.46
CA ASN A 209 -9.60 12.26 -15.71
C ASN A 209 -8.83 13.54 -16.05
N ALA A 210 -9.47 14.53 -16.71
CA ALA A 210 -8.84 15.81 -17.01
C ALA A 210 -8.38 16.55 -15.74
N PHE A 211 -9.16 16.52 -14.66
CA PHE A 211 -8.82 17.19 -13.41
C PHE A 211 -7.63 16.55 -12.67
N LEU A 212 -7.55 15.22 -12.67
CA LEU A 212 -6.44 14.49 -12.06
C LEU A 212 -5.12 14.82 -12.76
N ALA A 213 -5.15 14.98 -14.08
CA ALA A 213 -4.00 15.41 -14.87
C ALA A 213 -3.58 16.86 -14.57
N THR A 214 -4.54 17.81 -14.49
CA THR A 214 -4.29 19.25 -14.22
C THR A 214 -3.34 19.50 -13.06
N LYS A 215 -3.36 18.61 -12.07
CA LYS A 215 -2.55 18.74 -10.88
C LYS A 215 -1.07 18.37 -11.07
N ILE A 216 -0.70 17.32 -11.80
CA ILE A 216 0.73 16.94 -11.86
C ILE A 216 1.51 17.90 -12.77
N SER A 217 0.89 18.45 -13.82
CA SER A 217 1.48 19.56 -14.59
C SER A 217 1.93 20.69 -13.69
N PHE A 218 1.09 21.09 -12.72
CA PHE A 218 1.40 22.18 -11.81
C PHE A 218 2.66 21.92 -10.95
N ALA A 219 2.91 20.68 -10.50
CA ALA A 219 4.18 20.33 -9.83
C ALA A 219 5.38 20.33 -10.80
N ASN A 220 5.18 19.88 -12.04
CA ASN A 220 6.23 19.87 -13.05
C ASN A 220 6.63 21.30 -13.50
N GLU A 221 5.70 22.25 -13.56
CA GLU A 221 5.99 23.65 -13.86
C GLU A 221 6.95 24.26 -12.82
N LEU A 222 6.66 24.04 -11.54
CA LEU A 222 7.52 24.44 -10.42
C LEU A 222 8.91 23.76 -10.47
N SER A 223 9.03 22.58 -11.11
CA SER A 223 10.31 21.86 -11.21
C SER A 223 11.38 22.62 -11.98
N LYS A 224 10.96 23.22 -13.10
CA LYS A 224 11.84 23.97 -14.01
C LYS A 224 12.44 25.18 -13.27
N LEU A 225 11.60 25.91 -12.53
CA LEU A 225 12.02 27.05 -11.72
C LEU A 225 12.96 26.65 -10.58
N SER A 226 12.67 25.55 -9.89
CA SER A 226 13.47 25.06 -8.76
C SER A 226 14.91 24.78 -9.19
N ASP A 227 15.06 24.02 -10.29
CA ASP A 227 16.35 23.61 -10.86
C ASP A 227 17.26 24.80 -11.19
N GLU A 228 16.70 25.93 -11.61
CA GLU A 228 17.44 27.13 -12.01
C GLU A 228 17.83 28.03 -10.84
N VAL A 229 16.99 28.18 -9.82
CA VAL A 229 17.30 28.99 -8.63
C VAL A 229 18.13 28.24 -7.57
N GLY A 230 18.45 26.97 -7.81
CA GLY A 230 19.14 26.11 -6.85
C GLY A 230 18.26 25.65 -5.69
N ALA A 231 16.93 25.64 -5.87
CA ALA A 231 15.98 25.04 -4.94
C ALA A 231 15.64 23.61 -5.37
N ASP A 232 15.18 22.79 -4.43
CA ASP A 232 14.83 21.40 -4.70
C ASP A 232 13.33 21.30 -5.03
N ILE A 233 12.94 20.78 -6.21
CA ILE A 233 11.51 20.52 -6.49
C ILE A 233 10.95 19.35 -5.70
N LYS A 234 11.80 18.52 -5.09
CA LYS A 234 11.33 17.70 -3.99
C LYS A 234 10.80 18.70 -2.93
N THR A 235 11.63 19.54 -2.32
CA THR A 235 11.25 20.62 -1.37
C THR A 235 10.25 21.72 -1.88
N ILE A 236 9.88 21.79 -3.16
CA ILE A 236 8.87 22.74 -3.69
C ILE A 236 7.62 22.05 -4.28
N SER A 237 7.70 20.78 -4.67
CA SER A 237 6.51 19.92 -4.60
C SER A 237 6.07 19.86 -3.15
N GLU A 238 7.04 19.92 -2.22
CA GLU A 238 6.93 20.30 -0.80
C GLU A 238 6.32 21.66 -0.48
N ALA A 239 5.84 22.43 -1.48
CA ALA A 239 5.22 23.75 -1.28
C ALA A 239 3.75 23.93 -1.76
N MET A 240 3.08 23.06 -2.55
CA MET A 240 1.63 23.21 -2.91
C MET A 240 0.81 21.87 -3.12
N GLY A 241 -0.09 21.38 -2.24
CA GLY A 241 -0.72 21.95 -1.04
C GLY A 241 -0.96 21.10 0.31
N ILE A 242 -1.11 21.65 1.56
CA ILE A 242 -1.69 21.16 2.87
C ILE A 242 -3.19 21.49 3.52
N ASP A 243 -4.09 22.38 3.01
CA ASP A 243 -5.63 22.61 2.96
C ASP A 243 -6.61 21.80 1.95
N LYS A 244 -7.94 21.70 2.14
CA LYS A 244 -8.89 20.82 1.40
C LYS A 244 -9.41 21.31 0.03
N ARG A 245 -8.64 22.09 -0.74
CA ARG A 245 -8.84 22.38 -2.19
C ARG A 245 -7.67 21.92 -3.07
N ILE A 246 -6.53 21.54 -2.48
CA ILE A 246 -5.36 20.93 -3.13
C ILE A 246 -4.94 19.65 -2.34
N GLY A 247 -3.86 18.94 -2.70
CA GLY A 247 -3.39 17.78 -1.92
C GLY A 247 -2.54 16.71 -2.65
N ASN A 248 -1.82 15.85 -1.90
CA ASN A 248 -0.76 14.88 -2.29
C ASN A 248 -1.03 13.75 -3.31
N LYS A 249 -2.25 13.44 -3.80
CA LYS A 249 -2.37 12.62 -5.03
C LYS A 249 -1.98 13.52 -6.20
N PHE A 250 -1.81 12.95 -7.38
CA PHE A 250 -1.49 13.64 -8.63
C PHE A 250 -0.75 14.98 -8.48
N LEU A 251 0.43 15.05 -7.86
CA LEU A 251 1.26 16.27 -7.82
C LEU A 251 2.76 15.89 -7.78
N ASN A 252 3.12 14.77 -8.43
CA ASN A 252 4.46 14.19 -8.39
C ASN A 252 5.37 14.76 -9.50
N ALA A 253 6.37 15.55 -9.13
CA ALA A 253 7.33 16.10 -10.08
C ALA A 253 8.27 15.02 -10.64
N GLY A 254 8.40 14.98 -11.96
CA GLY A 254 9.21 14.02 -12.72
C GLY A 254 9.18 14.36 -14.21
N ILE A 255 9.51 13.41 -15.10
CA ILE A 255 9.51 13.60 -16.56
C ILE A 255 8.10 13.65 -17.23
N GLY A 256 7.08 14.09 -16.50
CA GLY A 256 5.66 13.89 -16.86
C GLY A 256 5.10 12.56 -16.34
N TYR A 257 3.79 12.35 -16.44
CA TYR A 257 3.08 11.72 -15.30
C TYR A 257 1.90 10.77 -15.53
N GLY A 258 1.66 9.99 -14.46
CA GLY A 258 0.38 9.76 -13.75
C GLY A 258 0.66 9.10 -12.39
N GLY A 259 0.19 9.60 -11.22
CA GLY A 259 0.50 8.97 -9.91
C GLY A 259 0.60 9.89 -8.65
N SER A 260 0.52 9.31 -7.41
CA SER A 260 -0.31 9.94 -6.33
C SER A 260 -0.25 9.41 -4.83
N CYS A 261 -0.13 10.24 -3.75
CA CYS A 261 0.44 9.87 -2.39
C CYS A 261 -0.35 10.13 -1.02
N PHE A 262 0.31 10.04 0.17
CA PHE A 262 -0.10 10.19 1.62
C PHE A 262 0.95 10.94 2.52
N HIS A 263 0.63 11.47 3.72
CA HIS A 263 1.58 12.15 4.66
C HIS A 263 2.51 11.17 5.43
N PRO A 264 3.77 11.51 5.82
CA PRO A 264 4.76 10.54 6.28
C PRO A 264 4.44 9.92 7.63
N ASP A 265 4.11 10.75 8.62
CA ASP A 265 3.81 10.28 9.99
C ASP A 265 2.53 9.46 10.06
N GLU A 266 1.75 9.42 8.99
CA GLU A 266 0.52 8.65 8.98
C GLU A 266 0.84 7.17 9.04
N ILE A 267 0.08 6.48 9.87
CA ILE A 267 0.41 5.11 10.25
C ILE A 267 -0.21 4.17 9.23
N LEU A 268 0.54 3.11 8.93
CA LEU A 268 0.06 1.90 8.32
C LEU A 268 0.48 0.72 9.19
N PHE A 269 -0.09 -0.44 8.90
CA PHE A 269 0.16 -1.65 9.67
C PHE A 269 0.68 -2.71 8.70
N VAL A 270 1.86 -3.24 8.97
CA VAL A 270 2.72 -3.93 8.00
C VAL A 270 3.02 -5.33 8.50
N ASP A 271 2.80 -6.36 7.70
CA ASP A 271 3.23 -7.74 7.99
C ASP A 271 4.38 -8.12 7.06
N PHE A 272 5.53 -8.40 7.68
CA PHE A 272 6.77 -8.86 7.03
C PHE A 272 6.95 -10.40 7.13
N GLY A 273 5.97 -11.13 7.69
CA GLY A 273 6.02 -12.56 8.00
C GLY A 273 5.98 -12.87 9.50
N ASP A 274 6.49 -11.97 10.33
CA ASP A 274 6.52 -12.09 11.80
C ASP A 274 5.27 -11.51 12.50
N GLY A 275 4.34 -10.95 11.72
CA GLY A 275 3.11 -10.33 12.18
C GLY A 275 3.07 -8.81 12.01
N LEU A 276 1.99 -8.22 12.53
CA LEU A 276 1.59 -6.87 12.19
C LEU A 276 2.34 -5.78 12.99
N GLU A 277 3.33 -5.16 12.36
CA GLU A 277 4.10 -4.02 12.88
C GLU A 277 3.39 -2.68 12.64
N CYS A 278 3.63 -1.69 13.51
CA CYS A 278 3.05 -0.35 13.42
C CYS A 278 4.10 0.64 12.91
N MET A 279 3.96 1.07 11.64
CA MET A 279 4.94 1.91 10.97
C MET A 279 4.31 3.21 10.47
N ALA A 280 5.08 4.29 10.44
CA ALA A 280 4.77 5.47 9.63
C ALA A 280 5.11 5.18 8.16
N PHE A 281 4.45 5.85 7.20
CA PHE A 281 4.79 5.70 5.77
C PHE A 281 6.28 5.96 5.49
N LYS A 282 6.87 6.96 6.17
CA LYS A 282 8.30 7.21 6.10
C LYS A 282 9.14 6.03 6.60
N GLU A 283 8.78 5.45 7.74
CA GLU A 283 9.52 4.31 8.29
C GLU A 283 9.43 3.07 7.41
N LEU A 284 8.27 2.79 6.78
CA LEU A 284 8.20 1.68 5.83
C LEU A 284 9.06 1.96 4.59
N PHE A 285 8.99 3.16 4.03
CA PHE A 285 9.80 3.52 2.86
C PHE A 285 11.30 3.46 3.18
N ASP A 286 11.71 4.00 4.33
CA ASP A 286 13.10 3.99 4.78
C ASP A 286 13.58 2.57 5.15
N GLU A 287 12.68 1.63 5.50
CA GLU A 287 13.00 0.21 5.73
C GLU A 287 13.09 -0.56 4.40
N LEU A 288 12.10 -0.43 3.51
CA LEU A 288 12.10 -1.10 2.21
C LEU A 288 13.24 -0.63 1.31
N SER A 289 13.58 0.66 1.33
CA SER A 289 14.78 1.21 0.64
C SER A 289 16.12 0.63 1.12
N ARG A 290 16.12 -0.29 2.10
CA ARG A 290 17.28 -1.08 2.54
C ARG A 290 17.18 -2.57 2.23
N ASP A 291 15.99 -3.08 1.88
CA ASP A 291 15.66 -4.49 1.65
C ASP A 291 14.41 -4.64 0.75
N ASN A 292 14.50 -4.19 -0.51
CA ASN A 292 13.38 -4.21 -1.47
C ASN A 292 12.88 -5.63 -1.82
N ASN A 293 13.69 -6.67 -1.59
CA ASN A 293 13.32 -8.06 -1.85
C ASN A 293 12.32 -8.64 -0.82
N ARG A 294 11.99 -7.90 0.24
CA ARG A 294 11.12 -8.36 1.31
C ARG A 294 9.66 -8.26 0.91
N SER A 295 9.00 -9.41 0.70
CA SER A 295 7.56 -9.46 0.44
C SER A 295 6.79 -8.85 1.62
N VAL A 296 6.04 -7.77 1.36
CA VAL A 296 5.27 -7.02 2.36
C VAL A 296 3.79 -7.13 2.11
N LYS A 297 3.04 -7.32 3.21
CA LYS A 297 1.59 -7.10 3.25
C LYS A 297 1.25 -5.92 4.14
N ILE A 298 0.15 -5.25 3.86
CA ILE A 298 -0.38 -4.20 4.73
C ILE A 298 -1.84 -4.48 5.09
N LEU A 299 -2.23 -4.03 6.29
CA LEU A 299 -3.60 -4.19 6.78
C LEU A 299 -4.59 -3.47 5.87
N SER A 300 -5.61 -4.20 5.45
CA SER A 300 -6.63 -3.77 4.52
C SER A 300 -7.94 -4.49 4.85
N ILE A 301 -8.80 -4.72 3.85
CA ILE A 301 -10.02 -5.52 3.97
C ILE A 301 -10.19 -6.51 2.83
N ASN A 302 -10.96 -7.56 3.10
CA ASN A 302 -11.59 -8.36 2.05
C ASN A 302 -12.96 -7.79 1.64
N LYS A 303 -13.56 -8.41 0.62
CA LYS A 303 -14.84 -8.01 0.00
C LYS A 303 -16.03 -7.94 0.97
N ASN A 304 -15.91 -8.48 2.19
CA ASN A 304 -16.94 -8.46 3.23
C ASN A 304 -16.74 -7.36 4.30
N LEU A 305 -15.86 -6.38 4.06
CA LEU A 305 -15.48 -5.30 4.99
C LEU A 305 -14.87 -5.77 6.33
N LYS A 306 -14.34 -7.00 6.36
CA LYS A 306 -13.61 -7.58 7.49
C LYS A 306 -12.11 -7.27 7.34
N LEU A 307 -11.40 -7.07 8.45
CA LEU A 307 -9.94 -6.90 8.46
C LEU A 307 -9.23 -8.06 7.75
N ASP A 308 -8.27 -7.72 6.88
CA ASP A 308 -7.47 -8.68 6.11
C ASP A 308 -6.10 -8.09 5.73
N LEU A 309 -5.26 -8.84 5.01
CA LEU A 309 -3.94 -8.41 4.54
C LEU A 309 -3.88 -8.31 3.01
N ALA A 310 -3.66 -7.10 2.49
CA ALA A 310 -3.40 -6.84 1.07
C ALA A 310 -1.90 -6.92 0.78
N ASN A 311 -1.48 -7.38 -0.40
CA ASN A 311 -0.07 -7.33 -0.77
C ASN A 311 0.30 -5.90 -1.19
N LEU A 312 1.39 -5.36 -0.64
CA LEU A 312 1.96 -4.09 -1.09
C LEU A 312 2.60 -4.31 -2.47
N LYS A 313 2.15 -3.57 -3.48
CA LYS A 313 2.67 -3.64 -4.85
C LYS A 313 3.73 -2.57 -5.12
N LEU A 314 3.62 -1.41 -4.49
CA LEU A 314 4.55 -0.29 -4.63
C LEU A 314 4.42 0.67 -3.43
N ILE A 315 5.54 1.24 -2.98
CA ILE A 315 5.57 2.46 -2.16
C ILE A 315 6.44 3.51 -2.84
N THR A 316 5.86 4.62 -3.31
CA THR A 316 6.64 5.73 -3.92
C THR A 316 6.70 6.92 -3.00
N LYS A 317 7.91 7.42 -2.74
CA LYS A 317 8.12 8.71 -2.09
C LYS A 317 8.22 9.83 -3.13
N ARG A 318 7.69 11.00 -2.76
CA ARG A 318 7.83 12.33 -3.38
C ARG A 318 7.60 13.37 -2.28
N ASP A 319 7.41 14.66 -2.57
CA ASP A 319 7.41 15.71 -1.52
C ASP A 319 6.22 16.71 -1.55
N TYR A 320 5.77 17.32 -0.40
CA TYR A 320 4.52 18.15 -0.14
C TYR A 320 4.42 19.17 1.14
N SER A 321 3.83 20.40 1.31
CA SER A 321 3.04 21.40 0.50
C SER A 321 2.06 22.54 1.19
N ASP A 322 1.44 23.54 0.49
CA ASP A 322 0.42 24.60 0.96
C ASP A 322 -1.12 24.34 1.33
N ASP A 323 -2.00 23.86 0.42
CA ASP A 323 -3.37 23.22 0.47
C ASP A 323 -3.64 21.55 0.31
N LEU A 324 -3.82 20.27 0.95
CA LEU A 324 -4.08 19.16 2.08
C LEU A 324 -5.32 18.95 3.05
N ILE A 325 -5.58 17.66 3.33
CA ILE A 325 -6.80 17.07 3.87
C ILE A 325 -6.59 16.27 5.17
N VAL A 326 -6.65 16.98 6.31
CA VAL A 326 -6.67 16.44 7.68
C VAL A 326 -8.10 15.97 8.07
N LEU A 327 -8.61 14.86 7.52
CA LEU A 327 -9.98 14.40 7.85
C LEU A 327 -10.08 14.01 9.32
N LYS A 328 -11.08 14.53 10.06
CA LYS A 328 -11.35 14.13 11.46
C LYS A 328 -12.75 13.56 11.62
N THR A 329 -12.89 12.51 12.41
CA THR A 329 -14.15 11.78 12.64
C THR A 329 -14.84 12.13 13.97
N THR A 330 -16.11 11.77 14.11
CA THR A 330 -16.91 11.86 15.34
C THR A 330 -16.28 11.14 16.53
N MET A 331 -15.51 10.08 16.26
CA MET A 331 -14.78 9.31 17.28
C MET A 331 -13.34 9.80 17.49
N GLY A 332 -12.95 10.96 16.92
CA GLY A 332 -11.64 11.59 17.13
C GLY A 332 -10.47 10.95 16.39
N ARG A 333 -10.71 9.90 15.59
CA ARG A 333 -9.74 9.35 14.62
C ARG A 333 -9.56 10.35 13.49
N GLU A 334 -8.34 10.49 12.98
CA GLU A 334 -8.01 11.44 11.91
C GLU A 334 -6.96 10.87 10.96
N ILE A 335 -6.89 11.39 9.73
CA ILE A 335 -5.86 11.04 8.75
C ILE A 335 -5.45 12.26 7.92
N LYS A 336 -4.17 12.38 7.53
CA LYS A 336 -3.63 13.46 6.68
C LYS A 336 -3.36 13.01 5.23
N ILE A 337 -4.18 13.48 4.30
CA ILE A 337 -4.28 13.03 2.90
C ILE A 337 -4.73 14.16 1.95
N THR A 338 -5.31 13.86 0.78
CA THR A 338 -5.16 14.66 -0.45
C THR A 338 -6.48 15.09 -1.10
N LYS A 339 -6.49 16.23 -1.80
CA LYS A 339 -7.55 16.72 -2.71
C LYS A 339 -8.31 15.63 -3.42
N ASP A 340 -7.50 14.91 -4.15
CA ASP A 340 -7.72 13.84 -5.08
C ASP A 340 -7.37 12.50 -4.45
N HIS A 341 -7.42 12.38 -3.11
CA HIS A 341 -7.29 11.11 -2.43
C HIS A 341 -8.65 10.46 -2.53
N PRO A 342 -8.77 9.34 -3.24
CA PRO A 342 -9.97 8.53 -3.18
C PRO A 342 -10.09 7.97 -1.75
N VAL A 343 -10.89 8.65 -0.94
CA VAL A 343 -11.29 8.24 0.40
C VAL A 343 -12.52 7.40 0.29
N VAL A 344 -12.54 6.31 1.04
CA VAL A 344 -13.63 5.36 1.03
C VAL A 344 -14.69 5.81 2.04
N VAL A 345 -15.84 6.21 1.52
CA VAL A 345 -17.03 6.54 2.29
C VAL A 345 -18.10 5.46 2.16
N LEU A 346 -19.01 5.41 3.13
CA LEU A 346 -20.18 4.54 3.18
C LEU A 346 -21.44 5.30 2.76
N ASN A 347 -22.27 4.67 1.94
CA ASN A 347 -23.63 5.08 1.67
C ASN A 347 -24.56 3.88 1.86
N GLY A 348 -25.21 3.81 3.03
CA GLY A 348 -25.71 2.52 3.54
C GLY A 348 -24.53 1.60 3.84
N ASP A 349 -24.60 0.35 3.38
CA ASP A 349 -23.55 -0.66 3.53
C ASP A 349 -22.54 -0.68 2.36
N LYS A 350 -22.74 0.19 1.36
CA LYS A 350 -21.95 0.24 0.12
C LYS A 350 -20.75 1.18 0.26
N LEU A 351 -19.58 0.73 -0.20
CA LEU A 351 -18.40 1.59 -0.32
C LEU A 351 -18.50 2.47 -1.57
N HIS A 352 -18.13 3.73 -1.45
CA HIS A 352 -17.91 4.65 -2.56
C HIS A 352 -16.62 5.42 -2.37
N VAL A 353 -15.99 5.77 -3.48
CA VAL A 353 -14.81 6.63 -3.50
C VAL A 353 -15.21 8.08 -3.69
N LYS A 354 -14.67 8.96 -2.84
CA LYS A 354 -14.69 10.42 -3.02
C LYS A 354 -13.28 10.95 -2.97
N LEU A 355 -12.92 11.82 -3.92
CA LEU A 355 -11.74 12.68 -3.78
C LEU A 355 -11.89 13.47 -2.47
N ALA A 356 -10.87 13.50 -1.61
CA ALA A 356 -11.05 13.93 -0.24
C ALA A 356 -11.32 15.44 -0.04
N GLU A 357 -11.16 16.27 -1.07
CA GLU A 357 -11.65 17.67 -1.12
C GLU A 357 -13.18 17.74 -1.16
N ASN A 358 -13.80 16.69 -1.73
CA ASN A 358 -15.24 16.52 -1.88
C ASN A 358 -15.89 15.76 -0.71
N ILE A 359 -15.09 15.40 0.31
CA ILE A 359 -15.57 14.86 1.59
C ILE A 359 -16.19 15.99 2.41
N LYS A 360 -17.38 15.74 2.97
CA LYS A 360 -18.17 16.71 3.72
C LYS A 360 -18.42 16.22 5.14
N GLU A 361 -18.69 17.16 6.05
CA GLU A 361 -19.14 16.80 7.40
C GLU A 361 -20.44 15.99 7.33
N GLY A 362 -20.49 14.89 8.08
CA GLY A 362 -21.60 13.93 8.04
C GLY A 362 -21.42 12.75 7.09
N ASP A 363 -20.47 12.78 6.14
CA ASP A 363 -20.07 11.59 5.35
C ASP A 363 -19.63 10.47 6.30
N GLU A 364 -19.99 9.22 6.03
CA GLU A 364 -19.58 8.08 6.85
C GLU A 364 -18.36 7.38 6.24
N ILE A 365 -17.41 6.93 7.07
CA ILE A 365 -16.21 6.18 6.69
C ILE A 365 -16.25 4.82 7.39
N ALA A 366 -15.85 3.76 6.69
CA ALA A 366 -15.80 2.42 7.24
C ALA A 366 -14.66 2.25 8.25
N LEU A 367 -14.95 1.52 9.33
CA LEU A 367 -14.03 1.11 10.37
C LEU A 367 -14.11 -0.42 10.54
N PRO A 368 -13.38 -1.20 9.74
CA PRO A 368 -13.40 -2.67 9.73
C PRO A 368 -13.00 -3.29 11.08
N LYS A 369 -13.57 -4.43 11.48
CA LYS A 369 -13.31 -5.07 12.78
C LYS A 369 -13.34 -6.61 12.71
N GLY A 370 -12.96 -7.25 13.80
CA GLY A 370 -12.86 -8.71 13.89
C GLY A 370 -11.47 -9.23 13.52
N GLU A 371 -11.18 -10.49 13.85
CA GLU A 371 -9.86 -11.10 13.69
C GLU A 371 -9.48 -11.24 12.20
N PHE A 372 -8.31 -10.74 11.79
CA PHE A 372 -7.78 -10.96 10.44
C PHE A 372 -6.98 -12.27 10.38
N ASN A 373 -6.92 -12.88 9.20
CA ASN A 373 -6.27 -14.17 9.01
C ASN A 373 -4.79 -13.99 8.63
N SER A 374 -3.90 -13.89 9.62
CA SER A 374 -2.46 -14.10 9.39
C SER A 374 -2.23 -15.56 8.96
N ASN A 375 -1.52 -15.81 7.85
CA ASN A 375 -1.29 -17.17 7.31
C ASN A 375 -0.39 -18.07 8.18
N SER A 376 0.15 -17.57 9.30
CA SER A 376 0.85 -18.36 10.31
C SER A 376 -0.13 -19.20 11.14
N ASN A 377 0.20 -20.48 11.37
CA ASN A 377 -0.61 -21.44 12.15
C ASN A 377 -1.16 -20.87 13.48
N ILE A 378 -2.42 -20.42 13.46
CA ILE A 378 -3.07 -19.64 14.54
C ILE A 378 -3.11 -20.40 15.89
N ASN A 379 -3.00 -21.72 15.88
CA ASN A 379 -3.07 -22.56 17.08
C ASN A 379 -1.73 -22.76 17.82
N ASN A 380 -0.62 -22.21 17.34
CA ASN A 380 0.72 -22.43 17.93
C ASN A 380 1.18 -21.23 18.77
N ILE A 381 1.63 -21.51 20.01
CA ILE A 381 2.29 -20.52 20.88
C ILE A 381 3.63 -20.10 20.26
N ILE A 382 3.80 -18.81 19.98
CA ILE A 382 5.02 -18.25 19.40
C ILE A 382 6.19 -18.38 20.38
N THR A 383 7.39 -18.71 19.87
CA THR A 383 8.60 -18.91 20.69
C THR A 383 9.82 -18.17 20.14
N ILE A 384 10.49 -17.42 21.01
CA ILE A 384 11.71 -16.66 20.73
C ILE A 384 12.93 -17.50 21.16
N ASP A 385 13.76 -17.96 20.22
CA ASP A 385 15.05 -18.60 20.53
C ASP A 385 16.16 -17.55 20.56
N ILE A 386 16.66 -17.26 21.74
CA ILE A 386 17.54 -16.14 22.00
C ILE A 386 18.92 -16.32 21.36
N LEU A 387 19.34 -17.56 21.04
CA LEU A 387 20.56 -17.74 20.25
C LEU A 387 20.38 -17.34 18.80
N GLU A 388 19.21 -17.58 18.21
CA GLU A 388 18.91 -17.18 16.84
C GLU A 388 18.68 -15.66 16.74
N GLU A 389 18.00 -15.07 17.72
CA GLU A 389 17.81 -13.61 17.81
C GLU A 389 19.14 -12.83 17.88
N ILE A 390 20.12 -13.33 18.64
CA ILE A 390 21.38 -12.60 18.87
C ILE A 390 22.53 -13.01 17.93
N LYS A 391 22.36 -14.01 17.05
CA LYS A 391 23.46 -14.62 16.25
C LYS A 391 24.31 -13.62 15.47
N ASN A 392 23.67 -12.61 14.89
CA ASN A 392 24.31 -11.58 14.06
C ASN A 392 24.71 -10.32 14.87
N THR A 393 24.63 -10.36 16.21
CA THR A 393 24.79 -9.16 17.06
C THR A 393 26.08 -9.17 17.90
N PRO A 394 26.58 -8.01 18.34
CA PRO A 394 27.67 -7.91 19.32
C PRO A 394 27.39 -8.53 20.72
N LEU A 395 26.19 -9.09 20.96
CA LEU A 395 25.87 -9.87 22.16
C LEU A 395 26.30 -11.35 22.05
N ILE A 396 26.48 -11.91 20.84
CA ILE A 396 26.85 -13.31 20.65
C ILE A 396 28.24 -13.65 21.24
N GLU A 397 29.19 -12.71 21.13
CA GLU A 397 30.52 -12.78 21.75
C GLU A 397 30.49 -12.70 23.28
N LYS A 398 29.42 -12.14 23.84
CA LYS A 398 29.30 -11.79 25.26
C LYS A 398 28.35 -12.72 26.03
N THR A 399 27.73 -13.68 25.34
CA THR A 399 26.69 -14.57 25.89
C THR A 399 27.22 -15.98 26.09
N TYR A 400 26.74 -16.67 27.14
CA TYR A 400 27.23 -17.96 27.62
C TYR A 400 26.11 -18.90 28.04
N LEU A 401 26.33 -20.21 27.91
CA LEU A 401 25.42 -21.27 28.40
C LEU A 401 25.67 -21.59 29.87
N ASN A 402 24.61 -21.73 30.65
CA ASN A 402 24.64 -22.27 32.01
C ASN A 402 24.15 -23.73 32.05
N ASN A 403 24.92 -24.67 31.48
CA ASN A 403 24.68 -26.11 31.64
C ASN A 403 26.01 -26.88 31.74
N LYS A 404 26.65 -26.78 32.90
CA LYS A 404 27.97 -27.38 33.16
C LYS A 404 28.01 -28.90 32.96
N ASN A 405 26.97 -29.62 33.36
CA ASN A 405 26.95 -31.08 33.31
C ASN A 405 26.91 -31.59 31.86
N MET A 406 26.02 -31.03 31.03
CA MET A 406 25.98 -31.34 29.59
C MET A 406 27.30 -30.99 28.89
N VAL A 407 27.84 -29.79 29.15
CA VAL A 407 29.11 -29.32 28.54
C VAL A 407 30.31 -30.19 28.90
N LEU A 408 30.34 -30.80 30.08
CA LEU A 408 31.40 -31.73 30.49
C LEU A 408 31.18 -33.15 29.96
N ASN A 409 29.94 -33.63 29.89
CA ASN A 409 29.62 -34.98 29.42
C ASN A 409 29.84 -35.14 27.90
N GLU A 410 29.44 -34.14 27.11
CA GLU A 410 29.63 -34.12 25.64
C GLU A 410 30.94 -33.43 25.23
N PHE A 411 31.90 -33.26 26.15
CA PHE A 411 33.02 -32.34 25.95
C PHE A 411 33.84 -32.61 24.69
N GLU A 412 34.19 -33.87 24.39
CA GLU A 412 35.06 -34.16 23.24
C GLU A 412 34.30 -34.03 21.89
N ASN A 413 32.99 -34.27 21.87
CA ASN A 413 32.12 -33.99 20.71
C ASN A 413 31.96 -32.48 20.47
N ILE A 414 31.83 -31.70 21.55
CA ILE A 414 31.87 -30.24 21.52
C ILE A 414 33.24 -29.76 21.00
N ARG A 415 34.34 -30.27 21.58
CA ARG A 415 35.73 -29.90 21.25
C ARG A 415 36.04 -30.04 19.77
N ALA A 416 35.54 -31.07 19.09
CA ALA A 416 35.75 -31.29 17.66
C ALA A 416 35.33 -30.10 16.78
N HIS A 417 34.44 -29.25 17.29
CA HIS A 417 33.89 -28.09 16.58
C HIS A 417 34.44 -26.74 17.08
N LEU A 418 35.41 -26.73 18.01
CA LEU A 418 35.87 -25.52 18.71
C LEU A 418 37.36 -25.20 18.55
N SER A 419 37.67 -23.91 18.51
CA SER A 419 39.06 -23.43 18.47
C SER A 419 39.83 -23.69 19.77
N ASN A 420 41.05 -24.24 19.63
CA ASN A 420 41.90 -24.69 20.74
C ASN A 420 42.12 -23.64 21.85
N LYS A 421 42.06 -22.33 21.51
CA LYS A 421 42.31 -21.19 22.41
C LYS A 421 41.37 -21.12 23.63
N TYR A 422 40.23 -21.82 23.63
CA TYR A 422 39.21 -21.71 24.69
C TYR A 422 38.89 -23.03 25.41
N ILE A 423 39.50 -24.15 25.00
CA ILE A 423 39.30 -25.51 25.55
C ILE A 423 39.48 -25.55 27.08
N HIS A 424 40.54 -24.94 27.61
CA HIS A 424 40.83 -24.89 29.04
C HIS A 424 39.75 -24.14 29.84
N ASP A 425 39.22 -23.06 29.28
CA ASP A 425 38.21 -22.22 29.91
C ASP A 425 36.86 -22.95 30.01
N ILE A 426 36.56 -23.80 29.03
CA ILE A 426 35.36 -24.66 29.03
C ILE A 426 35.51 -25.80 30.06
N LYS A 427 36.64 -26.55 30.07
CA LYS A 427 36.86 -27.62 31.08
C LYS A 427 36.81 -27.08 32.51
N LYS A 428 37.37 -25.89 32.77
CA LYS A 428 37.39 -25.27 34.11
C LYS A 428 36.01 -24.77 34.56
N ASN A 429 35.33 -23.99 33.72
CA ASN A 429 34.14 -23.26 34.14
C ASN A 429 32.83 -24.02 33.83
N GLY A 430 32.79 -24.87 32.81
CA GLY A 430 31.57 -25.54 32.34
C GLY A 430 30.68 -24.67 31.45
N THR A 431 31.24 -23.64 30.82
CA THR A 431 30.49 -22.60 30.08
C THR A 431 30.98 -22.50 28.65
N VAL A 432 30.08 -22.65 27.67
CA VAL A 432 30.34 -22.41 26.23
C VAL A 432 29.82 -21.02 25.86
N ARG A 433 30.47 -20.31 24.93
CA ARG A 433 29.96 -19.01 24.41
C ARG A 433 28.90 -19.22 23.36
N ALA A 434 28.00 -18.27 23.19
CA ALA A 434 26.89 -18.38 22.24
C ALA A 434 27.32 -18.57 20.77
N LYS A 435 28.39 -17.91 20.32
CA LYS A 435 28.94 -18.17 18.97
C LYS A 435 29.50 -19.58 18.81
N ASP A 436 30.05 -20.13 19.88
CA ASP A 436 30.61 -21.48 19.95
C ASP A 436 29.49 -22.55 20.06
N MET A 437 28.23 -22.13 20.29
CA MET A 437 27.06 -23.02 20.35
C MET A 437 26.40 -23.27 18.99
N LEU A 438 26.47 -22.32 18.06
CA LEU A 438 25.78 -22.42 16.77
C LEU A 438 26.20 -23.69 15.96
N PRO A 439 27.50 -24.05 15.84
CA PRO A 439 27.91 -25.26 15.12
C PRO A 439 27.48 -26.58 15.78
N ILE A 440 27.19 -26.55 17.09
CA ILE A 440 26.84 -27.72 17.89
C ILE A 440 25.35 -27.76 18.27
N ARG A 441 24.50 -26.90 17.70
CA ARG A 441 23.09 -26.75 18.07
C ARG A 441 22.28 -28.05 17.93
N SER A 442 22.64 -28.92 17.00
CA SER A 442 22.09 -30.29 16.89
C SER A 442 22.38 -31.15 18.12
N ILE A 443 23.59 -31.09 18.66
CA ILE A 443 23.99 -31.76 19.91
C ILE A 443 23.25 -31.14 21.10
N LEU A 444 23.11 -29.81 21.14
CA LEU A 444 22.36 -29.13 22.20
C LEU A 444 20.87 -29.52 22.20
N ASN A 445 20.27 -29.71 21.02
CA ASN A 445 18.86 -30.12 20.88
C ASN A 445 18.61 -31.54 21.42
N LYS A 446 19.55 -32.48 21.26
CA LYS A 446 19.53 -33.82 21.90
C LYS A 446 19.41 -33.74 23.43
N TYR A 447 19.92 -32.66 24.04
CA TYR A 447 19.84 -32.40 25.49
C TYR A 447 18.72 -31.41 25.88
N ASN A 448 17.68 -31.31 25.05
CA ASN A 448 16.55 -30.39 25.23
C ASN A 448 17.01 -28.95 25.47
N TYR A 449 17.64 -28.38 24.44
CA TYR A 449 18.19 -27.02 24.46
C TYR A 449 17.24 -25.95 25.06
N ASN A 450 15.93 -26.11 24.85
CA ASN A 450 14.88 -25.20 25.34
C ASN A 450 14.80 -25.08 26.88
N SER A 451 15.39 -26.04 27.62
CA SER A 451 15.49 -25.99 29.08
C SER A 451 16.81 -25.37 29.60
N ASN A 452 17.74 -25.00 28.71
CA ASN A 452 18.97 -24.32 29.09
C ASN A 452 18.74 -22.85 29.48
N ARG A 453 19.76 -22.22 30.05
CA ARG A 453 19.73 -20.81 30.50
C ARG A 453 20.94 -20.05 29.98
N LEU A 454 20.73 -18.79 29.57
CA LEU A 454 21.73 -17.91 28.98
C LEU A 454 22.07 -16.74 29.91
N PHE A 455 23.32 -16.26 29.85
CA PHE A 455 23.79 -15.11 30.64
C PHE A 455 24.96 -14.36 29.97
N THR A 456 25.28 -13.15 30.44
CA THR A 456 26.28 -12.25 29.83
C THR A 456 27.48 -11.85 30.69
N VAL A 457 27.56 -12.30 31.95
CA VAL A 457 28.69 -12.03 32.86
C VAL A 457 28.96 -13.27 33.72
N ARG A 458 30.21 -13.74 33.79
CA ARG A 458 30.59 -14.99 34.48
C ARG A 458 30.45 -15.00 36.02
N SER A 459 29.85 -13.96 36.62
CA SER A 459 29.72 -13.82 38.09
C SER A 459 28.39 -13.17 38.48
N LYS A 460 27.53 -13.91 39.20
CA LYS A 460 26.22 -13.48 39.73
C LYS A 460 25.37 -12.66 38.74
N SER A 461 25.31 -13.10 37.49
CA SER A 461 24.43 -12.52 36.46
C SER A 461 23.00 -13.01 36.59
N THR A 462 22.02 -12.14 36.29
CA THR A 462 20.67 -12.59 35.91
C THR A 462 20.78 -13.52 34.69
N THR A 463 20.45 -14.80 34.91
CA THR A 463 20.15 -15.76 33.83
C THR A 463 18.76 -15.52 33.27
N ILE A 464 18.55 -15.91 32.02
CA ILE A 464 17.23 -16.03 31.40
C ILE A 464 17.09 -17.41 30.73
N PRO A 465 15.87 -17.90 30.42
CA PRO A 465 15.68 -19.07 29.56
C PRO A 465 16.43 -18.93 28.22
N SER A 466 16.78 -20.04 27.57
CA SER A 466 17.32 -20.05 26.21
C SER A 466 16.24 -19.78 25.15
N VAL A 467 15.02 -20.27 25.40
CA VAL A 467 13.83 -20.03 24.58
C VAL A 467 12.73 -19.45 25.48
N ILE A 468 12.10 -18.38 25.04
CA ILE A 468 10.93 -17.78 25.72
C ILE A 468 9.68 -18.09 24.89
N LYS A 469 8.61 -18.52 25.55
CA LYS A 469 7.28 -18.66 24.93
C LYS A 469 6.48 -17.38 25.17
N ILE A 470 5.79 -16.89 24.14
CA ILE A 470 4.78 -15.84 24.28
C ILE A 470 3.47 -16.52 24.73
N ASP A 471 3.47 -17.05 25.96
CA ASP A 471 2.26 -17.53 26.63
C ASP A 471 1.48 -16.37 27.26
N GLY A 472 0.30 -16.63 27.83
CA GLY A 472 -0.51 -15.58 28.47
C GLY A 472 0.21 -14.83 29.59
N ASP A 473 1.10 -15.49 30.34
CA ASP A 473 1.89 -14.84 31.40
C ASP A 473 2.96 -13.91 30.82
N PHE A 474 3.69 -14.34 29.79
CA PHE A 474 4.68 -13.49 29.14
C PHE A 474 4.02 -12.34 28.33
N ALA A 475 2.89 -12.60 27.68
CA ALA A 475 2.09 -11.57 27.02
C ALA A 475 1.59 -10.51 28.02
N ARG A 476 1.15 -10.92 29.22
CA ARG A 476 0.78 -10.02 30.32
C ARG A 476 1.98 -9.20 30.82
N LEU A 477 3.18 -9.80 30.90
CA LEU A 477 4.42 -9.08 31.22
C LEU A 477 4.82 -8.05 30.15
N ILE A 478 4.62 -8.35 28.86
CA ILE A 478 4.78 -7.38 27.77
C ILE A 478 3.78 -6.22 27.94
N GLY A 479 2.53 -6.52 28.30
CA GLY A 479 1.53 -5.50 28.61
C GLY A 479 1.98 -4.57 29.73
N TYR A 480 2.42 -5.11 30.88
CA TYR A 480 2.97 -4.32 31.98
C TYR A 480 4.22 -3.53 31.60
N TYR A 481 5.02 -4.00 30.63
CA TYR A 481 6.18 -3.24 30.14
C TYR A 481 5.75 -2.03 29.30
N LEU A 482 4.73 -2.18 28.44
CA LEU A 482 4.21 -1.07 27.65
C LEU A 482 3.49 -0.03 28.52
N ALA A 483 2.92 -0.41 29.66
CA ALA A 483 2.54 0.53 30.72
C ALA A 483 3.78 1.01 31.51
N GLU A 484 4.07 0.41 32.66
CA GLU A 484 5.05 0.89 33.66
C GLU A 484 6.54 0.65 33.33
N GLY A 485 6.82 0.02 32.18
CA GLY A 485 8.17 -0.42 31.82
C GLY A 485 9.01 0.62 31.08
N TRP A 486 10.33 0.56 31.29
CA TRP A 486 11.34 1.22 30.44
C TRP A 486 12.67 0.45 30.45
N ILE A 487 13.54 0.74 29.48
CA ILE A 487 14.93 0.30 29.49
C ILE A 487 15.84 1.49 29.85
N SER A 488 16.87 1.22 30.65
CA SER A 488 17.84 2.21 31.12
C SER A 488 19.26 1.70 30.93
N GLU A 489 20.19 2.60 30.62
CA GLU A 489 21.60 2.28 30.41
C GLU A 489 22.50 3.01 31.42
N ASP A 490 23.24 2.26 32.25
CA ASP A 490 24.32 2.84 33.06
C ASP A 490 25.67 2.67 32.36
N GLY A 491 26.42 3.77 32.20
CA GLY A 491 27.86 3.70 31.93
C GLY A 491 28.66 3.36 33.18
N LYS A 492 29.56 2.37 33.11
CA LYS A 492 30.60 2.15 34.14
C LYS A 492 31.87 2.95 33.83
N LYS A 493 32.66 3.27 34.87
CA LYS A 493 34.00 3.90 34.76
C LYS A 493 34.99 3.21 33.81
N ASN A 494 34.74 1.95 33.42
CA ASN A 494 35.57 1.15 32.52
C ASN A 494 34.91 0.97 31.12
N GLY A 495 34.05 1.91 30.68
CA GLY A 495 33.35 1.86 29.38
C GLY A 495 32.25 0.79 29.24
N ALA A 496 32.10 -0.10 30.22
CA ALA A 496 31.15 -1.21 30.15
C ALA A 496 29.70 -0.77 30.47
N ILE A 497 28.91 -0.51 29.42
CA ILE A 497 27.46 -0.21 29.50
C ILE A 497 26.68 -1.36 30.16
N ARG A 498 25.68 -1.03 30.99
CA ARG A 498 24.70 -1.95 31.59
C ARG A 498 23.27 -1.53 31.22
N LYS A 499 22.63 -2.24 30.27
CA LYS A 499 21.17 -2.15 30.08
C LYS A 499 20.45 -2.78 31.29
N ARG A 500 19.30 -2.23 31.70
CA ARG A 500 18.34 -2.82 32.65
C ARG A 500 16.91 -2.55 32.18
N ILE A 501 16.04 -3.54 32.28
CA ILE A 501 14.59 -3.31 32.28
C ILE A 501 14.18 -2.88 33.68
N SER A 502 13.29 -1.90 33.79
CA SER A 502 12.63 -1.53 35.04
C SER A 502 11.13 -1.39 34.81
N PHE A 503 10.32 -1.77 35.80
CA PHE A 503 8.91 -1.46 35.93
C PHE A 503 8.74 -0.56 37.17
N SER A 504 7.76 0.34 37.22
CA SER A 504 7.53 1.20 38.41
C SER A 504 6.06 1.46 38.70
N PHE A 505 5.45 0.62 39.54
CA PHE A 505 4.06 0.74 39.97
C PHE A 505 3.87 1.73 41.13
N GLY A 506 2.63 2.15 41.38
CA GLY A 506 2.23 2.72 42.66
C GLY A 506 2.35 1.67 43.77
N ALA A 507 2.84 2.05 44.95
CA ALA A 507 3.07 1.12 46.08
C ALA A 507 1.78 0.56 46.72
N HIS A 508 0.61 0.87 46.17
CA HIS A 508 -0.70 0.33 46.55
C HIS A 508 -1.23 -0.70 45.53
N GLU A 509 -0.50 -0.93 44.42
CA GLU A 509 -0.92 -1.79 43.31
C GLU A 509 -0.35 -3.21 43.46
N GLU A 510 -0.48 -3.76 44.67
CA GLU A 510 0.15 -5.03 45.07
C GLU A 510 -0.27 -6.22 44.20
N GLU A 511 -1.50 -6.23 43.65
CA GLU A 511 -1.94 -7.25 42.68
C GLU A 511 -0.99 -7.30 41.47
N TYR A 512 -0.67 -6.15 40.88
CA TYR A 512 0.10 -6.03 39.63
C TYR A 512 1.60 -6.20 39.87
N ILE A 513 2.10 -5.68 41.01
CA ILE A 513 3.47 -5.90 41.49
C ILE A 513 3.73 -7.40 41.70
N ASN A 514 2.83 -8.10 42.39
CA ASN A 514 2.99 -9.53 42.66
C ASN A 514 2.79 -10.39 41.41
N ASP A 515 1.91 -10.00 40.49
CA ASP A 515 1.75 -10.65 39.18
C ASP A 515 3.06 -10.62 38.36
N VAL A 516 3.67 -9.43 38.19
CA VAL A 516 5.00 -9.31 37.55
C VAL A 516 6.05 -10.16 38.26
N LYS A 517 6.10 -10.15 39.59
CA LYS A 517 7.05 -10.97 40.37
C LYS A 517 6.81 -12.47 40.14
N ASN A 518 5.57 -12.92 40.09
CA ASN A 518 5.22 -14.33 39.85
C ASN A 518 5.62 -14.78 38.44
N ILE A 519 5.40 -13.96 37.41
CA ILE A 519 5.83 -14.25 36.04
C ILE A 519 7.37 -14.34 35.97
N LEU A 520 8.09 -13.40 36.59
CA LEU A 520 9.56 -13.42 36.63
C LEU A 520 10.10 -14.62 37.42
N ASN A 521 9.47 -14.99 38.54
CA ASN A 521 9.80 -16.20 39.31
C ASN A 521 9.59 -17.47 38.48
N LYS A 522 8.47 -17.57 37.73
CA LYS A 522 8.15 -18.69 36.81
C LYS A 522 9.20 -18.87 35.70
N LEU A 523 9.85 -17.78 35.29
CA LEU A 523 10.94 -17.76 34.29
C LEU A 523 12.36 -17.91 34.92
N ASP A 524 12.47 -18.00 36.25
CA ASP A 524 13.71 -17.94 37.05
C ASP A 524 14.57 -16.66 36.77
N ILE A 525 13.91 -15.55 36.48
CA ILE A 525 14.57 -14.28 36.13
C ILE A 525 14.79 -13.44 37.39
N ASN A 526 16.05 -13.37 37.83
CA ASN A 526 16.46 -12.60 39.01
C ASN A 526 16.28 -11.07 38.81
N TYR A 527 15.48 -10.45 39.68
CA TYR A 527 15.21 -9.01 39.76
C TYR A 527 15.67 -8.38 41.09
N ILE A 528 15.57 -7.05 41.19
CA ILE A 528 15.82 -6.25 42.40
C ILE A 528 14.61 -5.35 42.62
N GLU A 529 14.01 -5.39 43.81
CA GLU A 529 12.92 -4.49 44.20
C GLU A 529 13.47 -3.19 44.82
N LYS A 530 12.77 -2.07 44.60
CA LYS A 530 13.04 -0.77 45.23
C LYS A 530 11.74 -0.06 45.58
N ILE A 531 11.50 0.13 46.87
CA ILE A 531 10.35 0.89 47.37
C ILE A 531 10.82 2.30 47.73
N ARG A 532 10.12 3.35 47.25
CA ARG A 532 10.46 4.76 47.46
C ARG A 532 9.19 5.62 47.45
N ASN A 533 8.87 6.28 48.57
CA ASN A 533 7.85 7.35 48.68
C ASN A 533 6.60 7.16 47.79
N GLY A 534 5.89 6.04 47.95
CA GLY A 534 4.67 5.75 47.21
C GLY A 534 4.83 5.02 45.87
N SER A 535 6.05 4.72 45.43
CA SER A 535 6.33 3.85 44.26
C SER A 535 7.09 2.58 44.61
N HIS A 536 6.88 1.54 43.81
CA HIS A 536 7.51 0.22 43.92
C HIS A 536 8.07 -0.19 42.56
N SER A 537 9.40 -0.14 42.41
CA SER A 537 10.08 -0.49 41.16
C SER A 537 10.67 -1.90 41.19
N ILE A 538 10.47 -2.66 40.11
CA ILE A 538 11.08 -3.98 39.86
C ILE A 538 12.13 -3.81 38.78
N ILE A 539 13.40 -4.15 39.05
CA ILE A 539 14.54 -3.87 38.17
C ILE A 539 15.28 -5.15 37.79
N ILE A 540 15.32 -5.47 36.49
CA ILE A 540 15.97 -6.67 35.93
C ILE A 540 17.28 -6.28 35.24
N SER A 541 18.39 -6.87 35.66
CA SER A 541 19.74 -6.55 35.18
C SER A 541 20.23 -7.46 34.04
N SER A 542 19.43 -7.65 32.99
CA SER A 542 19.78 -8.50 31.85
C SER A 542 19.89 -7.71 30.54
N LYS A 543 21.06 -7.78 29.89
CA LYS A 543 21.25 -7.24 28.53
C LYS A 543 20.45 -7.99 27.47
N LEU A 544 20.31 -9.31 27.65
CA LEU A 544 19.56 -10.16 26.73
C LEU A 544 18.06 -9.89 26.85
N LEU A 545 17.54 -9.74 28.07
CA LEU A 545 16.12 -9.40 28.24
C LEU A 545 15.81 -8.01 27.71
N ALA A 546 16.71 -7.03 27.92
CA ALA A 546 16.58 -5.71 27.29
C ALA A 546 16.53 -5.82 25.76
N TYR A 547 17.45 -6.54 25.13
CA TYR A 547 17.45 -6.80 23.68
C TYR A 547 16.16 -7.48 23.19
N ILE A 548 15.62 -8.46 23.93
CA ILE A 548 14.38 -9.15 23.56
C ILE A 548 13.19 -8.18 23.55
N PHE A 549 13.09 -7.28 24.52
CA PHE A 549 12.03 -6.27 24.55
C PHE A 549 12.25 -5.16 23.53
N GLU A 550 13.47 -4.64 23.41
CA GLU A 550 13.82 -3.47 22.60
C GLU A 550 13.84 -3.79 21.10
N GLU A 551 14.45 -4.91 20.71
CA GLU A 551 14.75 -5.27 19.32
C GLU A 551 13.83 -6.41 18.82
N ALA A 552 13.80 -7.58 19.49
CA ALA A 552 13.09 -8.76 18.97
C ALA A 552 11.55 -8.66 19.04
N LEU A 553 11.04 -8.09 20.14
CA LEU A 553 9.62 -7.73 20.29
C LEU A 553 9.30 -6.32 19.78
N LYS A 554 10.32 -5.53 19.44
CA LYS A 554 10.20 -4.12 19.03
C LYS A 554 9.33 -3.26 19.97
N CYS A 555 9.29 -3.53 21.28
CA CYS A 555 8.45 -2.85 22.27
C CYS A 555 8.80 -1.36 22.49
N GLY A 556 9.89 -0.86 21.91
CA GLY A 556 10.52 0.41 22.27
C GLY A 556 11.29 0.31 23.60
N ASN A 557 11.87 1.43 24.04
CA ASN A 557 12.66 1.52 25.28
C ASN A 557 12.20 2.62 26.25
N ASN A 558 11.36 3.56 25.79
CA ASN A 558 10.83 4.68 26.58
C ASN A 558 9.39 5.05 26.16
N CYS A 559 8.74 5.98 26.87
CA CYS A 559 7.33 6.31 26.64
C CYS A 559 6.99 6.87 25.24
N TYR A 560 7.96 7.44 24.51
CA TYR A 560 7.73 8.03 23.18
C TYR A 560 7.78 7.01 22.04
N ASN A 561 8.60 5.95 22.14
CA ASN A 561 8.84 4.98 21.07
C ASN A 561 8.20 3.59 21.30
N LYS A 562 7.39 3.43 22.34
CA LYS A 562 6.65 2.18 22.59
C LYS A 562 5.66 1.83 21.48
N GLN A 563 5.46 0.53 21.23
CA GLN A 563 4.42 -0.03 20.37
C GLN A 563 4.04 -1.46 20.81
N ILE A 564 2.94 -2.01 20.31
CA ILE A 564 2.60 -3.43 20.52
C ILE A 564 3.47 -4.30 19.61
N PRO A 565 4.07 -5.40 20.12
CA PRO A 565 4.86 -6.32 19.30
C PRO A 565 4.07 -6.97 18.16
N PRO A 566 4.67 -7.14 16.97
CA PRO A 566 4.07 -7.87 15.84
C PRO A 566 3.52 -9.26 16.23
N GLN A 567 4.24 -9.96 17.10
CA GLN A 567 3.89 -11.30 17.55
C GLN A 567 2.59 -11.33 18.38
N ILE A 568 2.23 -10.24 19.06
CA ILE A 568 0.94 -10.15 19.77
C ILE A 568 -0.23 -10.07 18.79
N PHE A 569 -0.05 -9.48 17.60
CA PHE A 569 -1.09 -9.46 16.57
C PHE A 569 -1.34 -10.83 15.93
N ASN A 570 -0.30 -11.65 15.76
CA ASN A 570 -0.44 -13.02 15.24
C ASN A 570 -0.78 -14.06 16.34
N SER A 571 -0.77 -13.67 17.62
CA SER A 571 -1.09 -14.57 18.74
C SER A 571 -2.59 -14.95 18.80
N PRO A 572 -2.94 -16.13 19.35
CA PRO A 572 -4.28 -16.49 19.81
C PRO A 572 -4.99 -15.39 20.61
N SER A 573 -6.32 -15.33 20.53
CA SER A 573 -7.10 -14.24 21.13
C SER A 573 -7.12 -14.26 22.66
N ASP A 574 -6.99 -15.39 23.33
CA ASP A 574 -6.76 -15.48 24.78
C ASP A 574 -5.44 -14.83 25.20
N ILE A 575 -4.37 -15.04 24.42
CA ILE A 575 -3.06 -14.40 24.64
C ILE A 575 -3.15 -12.88 24.39
N LYS A 576 -3.95 -12.44 23.40
CA LYS A 576 -4.28 -11.02 23.18
C LYS A 576 -5.06 -10.42 24.37
N TRP A 577 -5.96 -11.16 25.01
CA TRP A 577 -6.68 -10.69 26.21
C TRP A 577 -5.76 -10.59 27.43
N GLU A 578 -4.84 -11.53 27.65
CA GLU A 578 -3.86 -11.44 28.74
C GLU A 578 -2.81 -10.33 28.51
N PHE A 579 -2.43 -10.04 27.25
CA PHE A 579 -1.69 -8.83 26.91
C PHE A 579 -2.47 -7.55 27.27
N LEU A 580 -3.74 -7.44 26.84
CA LEU A 580 -4.60 -6.28 27.14
C LEU A 580 -4.78 -6.07 28.65
N LYS A 581 -4.90 -7.15 29.40
CA LYS A 581 -4.93 -7.16 30.87
C LYS A 581 -3.68 -6.53 31.48
N GLY A 582 -2.48 -6.90 31.00
CA GLY A 582 -1.22 -6.31 31.48
C GLY A 582 -1.13 -4.80 31.22
N ILE A 583 -1.40 -4.36 29.98
CA ILE A 583 -1.26 -2.94 29.60
C ILE A 583 -2.34 -2.03 30.21
N LEU A 584 -3.56 -2.55 30.41
CA LEU A 584 -4.63 -1.78 31.05
C LEU A 584 -4.54 -1.74 32.58
N ARG A 585 -3.84 -2.67 33.23
CA ARG A 585 -3.75 -2.68 34.70
C ARG A 585 -2.93 -1.53 35.26
N GLY A 586 -1.80 -1.19 34.62
CA GLY A 586 -1.00 0.01 34.92
C GLY A 586 -1.68 1.30 34.43
N ASP A 587 -1.34 1.74 33.22
CA ASP A 587 -1.79 3.00 32.58
C ASP A 587 -3.32 3.13 32.33
N GLY A 588 -4.15 2.14 32.68
CA GLY A 588 -5.60 2.16 32.46
C GLY A 588 -6.40 2.77 33.63
N GLY A 589 -7.30 3.69 33.29
CA GLY A 589 -8.24 4.31 34.22
C GLY A 589 -9.69 3.89 33.96
N ILE A 590 -10.43 3.53 35.00
CA ILE A 590 -11.90 3.45 34.97
C ILE A 590 -12.44 4.79 35.47
N VAL A 591 -13.08 5.56 34.59
CA VAL A 591 -13.55 6.92 34.86
C VAL A 591 -15.07 6.91 35.07
N LYS A 592 -15.52 7.55 36.17
CA LYS A 592 -16.93 7.72 36.50
C LYS A 592 -17.49 8.97 35.82
N LEU A 593 -18.62 8.83 35.12
CA LEU A 593 -19.28 9.89 34.37
C LEU A 593 -20.69 10.15 34.89
N ASN A 594 -21.25 11.33 34.55
CA ASN A 594 -22.62 11.74 34.84
C ASN A 594 -23.03 11.50 36.31
N ASN A 595 -22.32 12.13 37.26
CA ASN A 595 -22.55 11.97 38.70
C ASN A 595 -22.55 10.49 39.15
N ASN A 596 -21.53 9.73 38.72
CA ASN A 596 -21.33 8.31 39.01
C ASN A 596 -22.40 7.34 38.43
N LYS A 597 -23.23 7.76 37.46
CA LYS A 597 -24.26 6.91 36.83
C LYS A 597 -23.78 6.14 35.60
N ASN A 598 -22.63 6.53 35.03
CA ASN A 598 -22.03 5.93 33.83
C ASN A 598 -20.53 5.68 34.08
N LEU A 599 -19.94 4.82 33.24
CA LEU A 599 -18.51 4.49 33.25
C LEU A 599 -17.94 4.58 31.83
N ASN A 600 -16.69 5.03 31.71
CA ASN A 600 -15.85 4.78 30.55
C ASN A 600 -14.45 4.33 30.99
N ILE A 601 -13.72 3.68 30.09
CA ILE A 601 -12.35 3.23 30.34
C ILE A 601 -11.42 4.03 29.46
N GLU A 602 -10.41 4.66 30.04
CA GLU A 602 -9.42 5.50 29.36
C GLU A 602 -8.02 4.88 29.49
N TYR A 603 -7.24 4.95 28.41
CA TYR A 603 -5.82 4.59 28.37
C TYR A 603 -5.05 5.74 27.73
N GLY A 604 -4.03 6.26 28.42
CA GLY A 604 -3.23 7.40 27.97
C GLY A 604 -1.84 6.99 27.51
N THR A 605 -1.37 7.52 26.38
CA THR A 605 0.04 7.38 25.97
C THR A 605 0.51 8.60 25.17
N VAL A 606 1.82 8.83 25.13
CA VAL A 606 2.46 9.84 24.25
C VAL A 606 3.02 9.24 22.95
N SER A 607 3.07 7.91 22.83
CA SER A 607 3.48 7.25 21.58
C SER A 607 2.32 7.20 20.58
N LYS A 608 2.49 7.81 19.39
CA LYS A 608 1.55 7.69 18.27
C LYS A 608 1.42 6.23 17.83
N LYS A 609 2.52 5.46 17.82
CA LYS A 609 2.50 4.03 17.46
C LYS A 609 1.68 3.20 18.43
N LEU A 610 1.97 3.29 19.74
CA LEU A 610 1.23 2.52 20.75
C LEU A 610 -0.26 2.84 20.71
N ALA A 611 -0.63 4.11 20.53
CA ALA A 611 -2.01 4.51 20.37
C ALA A 611 -2.67 3.87 19.13
N ASN A 612 -1.99 3.87 17.99
CA ASN A 612 -2.47 3.25 16.76
C ASN A 612 -2.61 1.72 16.91
N SER A 613 -1.55 1.03 17.34
CA SER A 613 -1.54 -0.42 17.49
C SER A 613 -2.57 -0.91 18.51
N LEU A 614 -2.74 -0.21 19.65
CA LEU A 614 -3.75 -0.59 20.65
C LEU A 614 -5.18 -0.38 20.12
N MET A 615 -5.41 0.64 19.30
CA MET A 615 -6.71 0.83 18.65
C MET A 615 -7.01 -0.28 17.63
N ILE A 616 -6.02 -0.76 16.86
CA ILE A 616 -6.21 -1.91 15.94
C ILE A 616 -6.40 -3.22 16.72
N LEU A 617 -5.63 -3.48 17.77
CA LEU A 617 -5.77 -4.71 18.56
C LEU A 617 -7.15 -4.81 19.22
N LEU A 618 -7.64 -3.70 19.79
CA LEU A 618 -9.00 -3.65 20.34
C LEU A 618 -10.06 -3.84 19.24
N GLN A 619 -9.84 -3.26 18.06
CA GLN A 619 -10.74 -3.34 16.90
C GLN A 619 -10.79 -4.75 16.29
N SER A 620 -9.67 -5.49 16.24
CA SER A 620 -9.69 -6.92 15.85
C SER A 620 -10.44 -7.79 16.86
N LEU A 621 -10.37 -7.45 18.16
CA LEU A 621 -11.17 -8.07 19.23
C LEU A 621 -12.62 -7.54 19.32
N GLY A 622 -13.06 -6.74 18.35
CA GLY A 622 -14.44 -6.25 18.21
C GLY A 622 -14.82 -5.06 19.09
N ILE A 623 -13.85 -4.43 19.77
CA ILE A 623 -14.00 -3.27 20.65
C ILE A 623 -13.73 -1.99 19.85
N ILE A 624 -14.75 -1.14 19.70
CA ILE A 624 -14.64 0.14 19.01
C ILE A 624 -14.30 1.25 20.00
N THR A 625 -13.12 1.84 19.80
CA THR A 625 -12.56 2.93 20.61
C THR A 625 -12.76 4.31 19.97
N SER A 626 -12.94 5.32 20.82
CA SER A 626 -12.73 6.72 20.45
C SER A 626 -11.35 7.19 20.87
N LEU A 627 -10.86 8.27 20.26
CA LEU A 627 -9.61 8.93 20.59
C LEU A 627 -9.87 10.36 21.04
N LYS A 628 -9.10 10.83 22.01
CA LYS A 628 -9.01 12.24 22.45
C LYS A 628 -7.53 12.61 22.45
N ARG A 629 -7.21 13.80 21.95
CA ARG A 629 -5.86 14.38 22.03
C ARG A 629 -5.87 15.54 23.01
N CYS A 630 -4.88 15.66 23.87
CA CYS A 630 -4.73 16.81 24.75
C CYS A 630 -3.26 17.06 25.14
N TYR A 631 -2.93 18.32 25.36
CA TYR A 631 -1.75 18.71 26.13
C TYR A 631 -2.12 18.72 27.61
N ASN A 632 -1.23 18.23 28.46
CA ASN A 632 -1.41 18.22 29.91
C ASN A 632 -0.53 19.31 30.53
N ASN A 633 -0.96 19.94 31.64
CA ASN A 633 -0.22 21.04 32.30
C ASN A 633 1.19 20.67 32.81
N LYS A 634 1.61 19.40 32.67
CA LYS A 634 2.93 18.87 33.02
C LYS A 634 3.68 18.22 31.82
N SER A 635 3.12 18.26 30.62
CA SER A 635 3.68 17.62 29.41
C SER A 635 3.67 18.58 28.23
N THR A 636 4.86 18.85 27.68
CA THR A 636 5.02 19.53 26.38
C THR A 636 4.59 18.64 25.21
N THR A 637 4.57 17.32 25.39
CA THR A 637 4.19 16.34 24.37
C THR A 637 2.69 16.06 24.39
N LEU A 638 2.10 15.96 23.19
CA LEU A 638 0.70 15.62 22.98
C LEU A 638 0.38 14.22 23.54
N THR A 639 -0.68 14.10 24.32
CA THR A 639 -1.16 12.83 24.88
C THR A 639 -2.36 12.30 24.08
N TYR A 640 -2.27 11.04 23.66
CA TYR A 640 -3.32 10.25 23.04
C TYR A 640 -4.09 9.49 24.13
N ILE A 641 -5.34 9.86 24.36
CA ILE A 641 -6.24 9.18 25.29
C ILE A 641 -7.24 8.34 24.47
N ILE A 642 -7.02 7.03 24.45
CA ILE A 642 -7.95 6.04 23.90
C ILE A 642 -9.07 5.85 24.92
N ARG A 643 -10.33 5.89 24.47
CA ARG A 643 -11.50 5.79 25.34
C ARG A 643 -12.50 4.77 24.84
N ILE A 644 -12.72 3.74 25.65
CA ILE A 644 -13.70 2.67 25.46
C ILE A 644 -14.99 3.10 26.17
N ASN A 645 -16.08 3.11 25.42
CA ASN A 645 -17.39 3.60 25.87
C ASN A 645 -18.48 2.57 25.54
N GLY A 646 -19.62 2.66 26.24
CA GLY A 646 -20.79 1.79 26.04
C GLY A 646 -20.71 0.51 26.87
N LEU A 647 -21.82 0.22 27.56
CA LEU A 647 -21.93 -0.78 28.64
C LEU A 647 -21.22 -2.11 28.34
N ASN A 648 -21.54 -2.77 27.22
CA ASN A 648 -21.01 -4.11 26.92
C ASN A 648 -19.49 -4.12 26.68
N GLN A 649 -18.93 -3.02 26.14
CA GLN A 649 -17.48 -2.89 25.94
C GLN A 649 -16.78 -2.59 27.28
N VAL A 650 -17.40 -1.72 28.09
CA VAL A 650 -16.88 -1.33 29.41
C VAL A 650 -16.93 -2.49 30.40
N LYS A 651 -17.95 -3.37 30.36
CA LYS A 651 -17.97 -4.60 31.17
C LYS A 651 -16.86 -5.58 30.77
N LYS A 652 -16.80 -5.95 29.48
CA LYS A 652 -15.80 -6.91 28.95
C LYS A 652 -14.34 -6.46 29.16
N ILE A 653 -14.08 -5.16 29.10
CA ILE A 653 -12.74 -4.61 29.36
C ILE A 653 -12.52 -4.35 30.86
N GLY A 654 -13.57 -3.98 31.61
CA GLY A 654 -13.54 -3.76 33.05
C GLY A 654 -13.09 -5.00 33.82
N GLU A 655 -13.55 -6.18 33.41
CA GLU A 655 -13.17 -7.47 34.01
C GLU A 655 -11.65 -7.73 34.02
N LEU A 656 -10.90 -7.14 33.08
CA LEU A 656 -9.44 -7.28 33.02
C LEU A 656 -8.72 -6.59 34.20
N PHE A 657 -9.34 -5.60 34.84
CA PHE A 657 -8.75 -4.83 35.93
C PHE A 657 -8.60 -5.61 37.26
N GLY A 658 -9.12 -6.84 37.35
CA GLY A 658 -9.03 -7.64 38.58
C GLY A 658 -9.90 -7.06 39.69
N ASP A 659 -9.39 -7.03 40.92
CA ASP A 659 -10.18 -6.58 42.07
C ASP A 659 -10.54 -5.09 42.02
N LYS A 660 -9.74 -4.29 41.29
CA LYS A 660 -10.02 -2.88 40.97
C LYS A 660 -11.40 -2.72 40.29
N TRP A 661 -11.88 -3.72 39.53
CA TRP A 661 -13.21 -3.73 38.88
C TRP A 661 -14.38 -3.87 39.86
N ASN A 662 -14.22 -4.56 41.00
CA ASN A 662 -15.31 -4.80 41.95
C ASN A 662 -15.92 -3.48 42.46
N ASN A 663 -15.10 -2.43 42.62
CA ASN A 663 -15.49 -1.08 43.02
C ASN A 663 -16.37 -0.31 41.99
N TYR A 664 -16.65 -0.92 40.84
CA TYR A 664 -17.41 -0.33 39.73
C TYR A 664 -18.56 -1.21 39.24
N LYS A 665 -18.65 -2.49 39.66
CA LYS A 665 -19.70 -3.43 39.23
C LYS A 665 -21.10 -2.88 39.45
N GLU A 666 -21.40 -2.36 40.63
CA GLU A 666 -22.71 -1.76 40.96
C GLU A 666 -23.11 -0.62 39.99
N ILE A 667 -22.16 0.20 39.54
CA ILE A 667 -22.40 1.27 38.56
C ILE A 667 -22.56 0.69 37.14
N ALA A 668 -21.83 -0.37 36.82
CA ALA A 668 -21.96 -1.09 35.56
C ALA A 668 -23.27 -1.90 35.45
N ASP A 669 -23.84 -2.32 36.57
CA ASP A 669 -25.12 -3.05 36.64
C ASP A 669 -26.32 -2.08 36.65
N ASN A 670 -26.24 -0.99 37.40
CA ASN A 670 -27.26 0.08 37.44
C ASN A 670 -27.06 1.15 36.33
N TYR A 671 -26.44 0.78 35.20
CA TYR A 671 -26.04 1.72 34.14
C TYR A 671 -27.27 2.39 33.49
N GLU A 672 -27.52 3.65 33.81
CA GLU A 672 -28.88 4.25 33.80
C GLU A 672 -29.51 4.45 32.40
N ARG A 673 -28.78 4.20 31.31
CA ARG A 673 -29.33 4.16 29.95
C ARG A 673 -28.58 3.22 29.00
N ASN A 674 -29.34 2.40 28.26
CA ASN A 674 -28.92 1.82 26.97
C ASN A 674 -28.86 2.91 25.87
N ILE A 675 -27.95 3.87 26.02
CA ILE A 675 -27.62 4.87 24.98
C ILE A 675 -27.00 4.14 23.77
N LYS A 676 -27.64 4.26 22.60
CA LYS A 676 -27.02 3.89 21.32
C LYS A 676 -25.70 4.69 21.15
N PRO A 677 -24.60 4.09 20.64
CA PRO A 677 -23.30 4.75 20.67
C PRO A 677 -23.28 6.13 19.99
N ILE A 678 -23.00 7.18 20.77
CA ILE A 678 -22.97 8.56 20.27
C ILE A 678 -21.63 8.81 19.58
N GLY A 679 -21.53 8.39 18.32
CA GLY A 679 -20.37 8.66 17.47
C GLY A 679 -20.09 7.63 16.38
N TYR A 680 -20.67 6.42 16.45
CA TYR A 680 -20.51 5.38 15.43
C TYR A 680 -21.75 4.48 15.31
N LYS A 681 -21.98 3.91 14.12
CA LYS A 681 -22.90 2.77 13.95
C LYS A 681 -22.09 1.47 14.01
N LYS A 682 -22.68 0.37 14.47
CA LYS A 682 -22.05 -0.95 14.51
C LYS A 682 -22.79 -1.92 13.58
N PHE A 683 -22.00 -2.63 12.77
CA PHE A 683 -22.42 -3.71 11.88
C PHE A 683 -21.66 -5.00 12.26
N ASP A 684 -21.79 -6.08 11.49
CA ASP A 684 -21.21 -7.37 11.86
C ASP A 684 -19.71 -7.49 11.51
N ASN A 685 -19.26 -6.97 10.37
CA ASN A 685 -17.83 -6.95 10.01
C ASN A 685 -17.14 -5.59 10.25
N TYR A 686 -17.90 -4.50 10.42
CA TYR A 686 -17.36 -3.14 10.51
C TYR A 686 -18.17 -2.23 11.44
N ALA A 687 -17.72 -1.00 11.61
CA ALA A 687 -18.47 0.12 12.19
C ALA A 687 -18.41 1.31 11.22
N SER A 688 -19.38 2.23 11.25
CA SER A 688 -19.28 3.48 10.49
C SER A 688 -19.00 4.67 11.39
N LEU A 689 -18.10 5.56 10.94
CA LEU A 689 -17.72 6.79 11.62
C LEU A 689 -18.12 7.98 10.78
N LYS A 690 -18.77 9.00 11.35
CA LYS A 690 -19.02 10.23 10.59
C LYS A 690 -17.77 11.11 10.55
N VAL A 691 -17.49 11.72 9.41
CA VAL A 691 -16.60 12.88 9.30
C VAL A 691 -17.21 14.00 10.13
N LYS A 692 -16.44 14.49 11.09
CA LYS A 692 -16.83 15.57 12.01
C LYS A 692 -16.33 16.93 11.53
N SER A 693 -15.11 17.00 10.98
CA SER A 693 -14.56 18.27 10.51
C SER A 693 -13.65 18.14 9.30
N VAL A 694 -13.76 19.14 8.43
CA VAL A 694 -13.11 19.23 7.12
C VAL A 694 -12.03 20.34 7.16
N GLU A 695 -11.12 20.22 8.15
CA GLU A 695 -9.99 21.13 8.47
C GLU A 695 -8.76 21.07 7.53
N ARG A 696 -7.91 22.10 7.63
CA ARG A 696 -7.00 22.60 6.60
C ARG A 696 -5.69 23.07 7.27
N GLU A 697 -4.51 22.70 6.78
CA GLU A 697 -3.20 22.91 7.45
C GLU A 697 -2.14 23.42 6.43
N TYR A 698 -0.94 23.88 6.80
CA TYR A 698 0.20 24.04 5.86
C TYR A 698 1.35 23.20 6.44
N TYR A 699 2.08 22.42 5.64
CA TYR A 699 3.33 21.75 6.06
C TYR A 699 4.36 21.75 4.91
N GLY A 700 5.53 21.19 5.13
CA GLY A 700 6.56 21.02 4.12
C GLY A 700 7.38 19.80 4.50
N GLY A 701 7.00 18.64 3.97
CA GLY A 701 7.77 17.41 4.04
C GLY A 701 7.22 16.28 3.14
N GLU A 702 7.97 15.18 3.13
CA GLU A 702 7.82 14.12 2.14
C GLU A 702 6.42 13.45 2.15
N VAL A 703 5.91 12.96 1.03
CA VAL A 703 4.65 12.21 0.90
C VAL A 703 4.81 10.91 0.11
N TYR A 704 4.01 9.92 0.46
CA TYR A 704 4.24 8.50 0.16
C TYR A 704 3.00 7.89 -0.48
N SER A 705 3.03 7.43 -1.73
CA SER A 705 1.97 6.56 -2.24
C SER A 705 2.18 5.16 -1.69
N VAL A 706 1.10 4.44 -1.48
CA VAL A 706 1.12 2.99 -1.56
C VAL A 706 0.09 2.52 -2.58
N GLU A 707 0.46 1.48 -3.31
CA GLU A 707 -0.42 0.72 -4.17
C GLU A 707 -0.57 -0.69 -3.59
N THR A 708 -1.80 -1.15 -3.46
CA THR A 708 -2.15 -2.50 -3.00
C THR A 708 -2.92 -3.23 -4.09
N ASP A 709 -2.81 -4.56 -4.10
CA ASP A 709 -3.55 -5.44 -5.02
C ASP A 709 -5.08 -5.23 -5.00
N ASN A 710 -5.66 -5.13 -3.81
CA ASN A 710 -7.09 -4.86 -3.63
C ASN A 710 -7.43 -3.35 -3.66
N ASN A 711 -6.49 -2.50 -4.05
CA ASN A 711 -6.64 -1.05 -4.16
C ASN A 711 -6.97 -0.32 -2.85
N LEU A 712 -6.96 -1.01 -1.71
CA LEU A 712 -7.42 -0.52 -0.41
C LEU A 712 -6.35 -0.68 0.68
N LEU A 713 -6.39 0.19 1.70
CA LEU A 713 -5.60 0.02 2.92
C LEU A 713 -6.23 0.65 4.15
N ILE A 714 -5.79 0.17 5.31
CA ILE A 714 -6.13 0.71 6.62
C ILE A 714 -4.94 1.49 7.18
N SER A 715 -5.13 2.80 7.30
CA SER A 715 -4.13 3.76 7.75
C SER A 715 -4.49 4.33 9.14
N SER A 716 -3.99 5.53 9.48
CA SER A 716 -4.03 6.17 10.80
C SER A 716 -5.32 5.91 11.58
N TYR A 717 -5.15 5.31 12.75
CA TYR A 717 -6.18 4.94 13.70
C TYR A 717 -7.32 4.12 13.06
N GLY A 718 -7.01 3.26 12.08
CA GLY A 718 -7.93 2.26 11.53
C GLY A 718 -8.85 2.72 10.40
N LEU A 719 -8.52 3.80 9.68
CA LEU A 719 -9.35 4.40 8.62
C LEU A 719 -9.02 3.85 7.21
N LEU A 720 -10.03 3.67 6.36
CA LEU A 720 -9.98 2.95 5.06
C LEU A 720 -9.89 3.89 3.82
N ILE A 721 -8.94 3.64 2.89
CA ILE A 721 -8.52 4.58 1.82
C ILE A 721 -8.07 3.85 0.50
N HIS A 722 -8.01 4.48 -0.70
CA HIS A 722 -7.86 3.85 -2.06
C HIS A 722 -6.79 4.49 -3.04
N ASN A 723 -6.65 4.03 -4.31
CA ASN A 723 -5.75 4.51 -5.41
C ASN A 723 -6.46 4.85 -6.78
N CYS A 724 -5.76 4.91 -7.94
CA CYS A 724 -5.95 5.98 -8.96
C CYS A 724 -6.07 5.62 -10.48
N PHE A 725 -6.50 6.59 -11.30
CA PHE A 725 -6.66 6.58 -12.80
C PHE A 725 -5.72 7.60 -13.51
N PRO A 726 -5.76 7.85 -14.85
CA PRO A 726 -4.97 8.99 -15.41
C PRO A 726 -5.49 9.86 -16.60
N LYS A 727 -6.39 9.38 -17.47
CA LYS A 727 -6.19 9.50 -18.94
C LYS A 727 -6.67 10.76 -19.73
N ASP A 728 -7.96 11.12 -19.70
CA ASP A 728 -8.67 11.67 -20.88
C ASP A 728 -8.62 13.20 -21.15
N VAL A 729 -7.47 13.86 -20.96
CA VAL A 729 -7.32 15.34 -21.02
C VAL A 729 -7.60 15.96 -22.40
N ARG A 730 -6.83 15.56 -23.43
CA ARG A 730 -6.82 16.19 -24.78
C ARG A 730 -8.17 16.14 -25.47
N ALA A 731 -8.84 14.99 -25.40
CA ALA A 731 -10.14 14.79 -25.99
C ALA A 731 -11.22 15.69 -25.34
N LEU A 732 -11.05 16.18 -24.10
CA LEU A 732 -11.92 17.19 -23.52
C LEU A 732 -11.63 18.60 -24.05
N ILE A 733 -10.35 18.95 -24.26
CA ILE A 733 -9.94 20.25 -24.85
C ILE A 733 -10.66 20.48 -26.17
N ASN A 734 -10.53 19.53 -27.10
CA ASN A 734 -11.14 19.61 -28.41
C ASN A 734 -12.66 19.68 -28.38
N GLN A 735 -13.31 19.04 -27.39
CA GLN A 735 -14.76 19.11 -27.25
C GLN A 735 -15.25 20.52 -26.88
N PHE A 736 -14.47 21.30 -26.12
CA PHE A 736 -14.74 22.73 -25.96
C PHE A 736 -14.50 23.51 -27.26
N GLU A 737 -13.38 23.26 -27.95
CA GLU A 737 -13.03 24.02 -29.17
C GLU A 737 -14.02 23.82 -30.33
N ASN A 738 -14.51 22.59 -30.53
CA ASN A 738 -15.55 22.30 -31.52
C ASN A 738 -16.89 23.01 -31.22
N HIS A 739 -17.09 23.53 -30.01
CA HIS A 739 -18.21 24.38 -29.62
C HIS A 739 -17.83 25.87 -29.54
N ASN A 740 -16.65 26.26 -30.07
CA ASN A 740 -16.05 27.60 -30.02
C ASN A 740 -15.76 28.12 -28.60
N ILE A 741 -15.48 27.22 -27.66
CA ILE A 741 -15.10 27.54 -26.26
C ILE A 741 -13.60 27.21 -26.09
N SER A 742 -12.84 28.09 -25.42
CA SER A 742 -11.39 27.89 -25.19
C SER A 742 -11.09 27.50 -23.73
N PRO A 743 -10.75 26.23 -23.42
CA PRO A 743 -10.60 25.72 -22.06
C PRO A 743 -9.20 25.98 -21.49
N LYS A 744 -8.92 27.26 -21.17
CA LYS A 744 -7.57 27.76 -20.83
C LYS A 744 -6.77 26.92 -19.83
N LEU A 745 -7.38 26.47 -18.73
CA LEU A 745 -6.70 25.68 -17.69
C LEU A 745 -6.34 24.26 -18.16
N ILE A 746 -7.19 23.65 -18.97
CA ILE A 746 -6.98 22.27 -19.47
C ILE A 746 -5.95 22.27 -20.59
N LYS A 747 -5.84 23.37 -21.36
CA LYS A 747 -4.71 23.59 -22.29
C LYS A 747 -3.37 23.73 -21.58
N ALA A 748 -3.26 24.68 -20.64
CA ALA A 748 -2.02 24.90 -19.88
C ALA A 748 -1.57 23.63 -19.13
N THR A 749 -2.52 22.83 -18.63
CA THR A 749 -2.27 21.48 -18.09
C THR A 749 -1.48 20.63 -19.09
N ASP A 750 -1.98 20.48 -20.31
CA ASP A 750 -1.44 19.55 -21.29
C ASP A 750 -0.11 20.04 -21.88
N GLU A 751 -0.02 21.34 -22.14
CA GLU A 751 1.18 22.05 -22.61
C GLU A 751 2.37 21.84 -21.66
N VAL A 752 2.18 22.08 -20.36
CA VAL A 752 3.22 21.89 -19.33
C VAL A 752 3.68 20.42 -19.22
N ASN A 753 2.77 19.46 -19.44
CA ASN A 753 3.10 18.03 -19.39
C ASN A 753 3.93 17.56 -20.60
N ASP A 754 3.74 18.16 -21.79
CA ASP A 754 4.54 17.82 -22.98
C ASP A 754 5.89 18.55 -23.00
N GLU A 755 6.00 19.75 -22.43
CA GLU A 755 7.30 20.41 -22.25
C GLU A 755 8.24 19.68 -21.28
N GLN A 756 7.68 19.04 -20.24
CA GLN A 756 8.46 18.51 -19.12
C GLN A 756 9.50 17.45 -19.52
N ILE A 757 9.21 16.64 -20.54
CA ILE A 757 10.17 15.64 -21.05
C ILE A 757 11.30 16.30 -21.86
N LYS A 758 11.00 17.36 -22.61
CA LYS A 758 12.00 18.12 -23.37
C LYS A 758 12.95 18.86 -22.45
N TRP A 759 12.42 19.52 -21.43
CA TRP A 759 13.22 20.20 -20.40
C TRP A 759 14.25 19.25 -19.74
N PHE A 760 13.87 17.99 -19.48
CA PHE A 760 14.79 16.99 -18.94
C PHE A 760 15.81 16.48 -19.98
N PHE A 761 15.41 16.33 -21.24
CA PHE A 761 16.32 16.03 -22.36
C PHE A 761 17.35 17.16 -22.58
N ASP A 762 16.93 18.42 -22.55
CA ASP A 762 17.82 19.57 -22.64
C ASP A 762 18.80 19.61 -21.46
N LYS A 763 18.41 19.14 -20.27
CA LYS A 763 19.33 18.98 -19.12
C LYS A 763 20.42 17.94 -19.39
N ILE A 764 20.10 16.83 -20.08
CA ILE A 764 21.07 15.82 -20.54
C ILE A 764 22.04 16.43 -21.56
N LYS A 765 21.51 17.15 -22.57
CA LYS A 765 22.32 17.79 -23.62
C LYS A 765 23.27 18.86 -23.08
N ASN A 766 22.77 19.75 -22.22
CA ASN A 766 23.57 20.87 -21.72
C ASN A 766 24.79 20.42 -20.90
N TYR A 767 24.68 19.31 -20.17
CA TYR A 767 25.84 18.67 -19.52
C TYR A 767 26.92 18.26 -20.54
N TYR A 768 26.52 17.68 -21.66
CA TYR A 768 27.41 17.33 -22.78
C TYR A 768 27.70 18.51 -23.74
N ASN A 769 27.61 19.76 -23.27
CA ASN A 769 27.85 20.98 -24.06
C ASN A 769 26.99 21.07 -25.36
N ASN A 770 25.84 20.40 -25.37
CA ASN A 770 24.91 20.24 -26.50
C ASN A 770 25.42 19.39 -27.69
N ASP A 771 26.47 18.57 -27.51
CA ASP A 771 26.83 17.51 -28.47
C ASP A 771 26.75 16.12 -27.82
N ILE A 772 25.75 15.34 -28.25
CA ILE A 772 25.56 13.93 -27.84
C ILE A 772 25.65 12.96 -29.03
N ASN A 773 26.16 13.40 -30.18
CA ASN A 773 26.32 12.54 -31.35
C ASN A 773 27.33 11.42 -31.06
N GLN A 774 26.97 10.17 -31.35
CA GLN A 774 27.73 8.96 -31.01
C GLN A 774 28.00 8.73 -29.50
N LYS A 775 27.41 9.54 -28.60
CA LYS A 775 27.34 9.20 -27.16
C LYS A 775 26.37 8.03 -26.97
N THR A 776 26.71 7.08 -26.10
CA THR A 776 25.87 5.92 -25.82
C THR A 776 25.13 6.08 -24.49
N PHE A 777 23.84 5.80 -24.45
CA PHE A 777 22.99 5.93 -23.27
C PHE A 777 22.28 4.62 -22.93
N ALA A 778 22.34 4.19 -21.67
CA ALA A 778 21.46 3.14 -21.17
C ALA A 778 20.16 3.76 -20.67
N VAL A 779 19.03 3.47 -21.31
CA VAL A 779 17.70 3.91 -20.87
C VAL A 779 16.99 2.76 -20.17
N LEU A 780 16.75 2.96 -18.88
CA LEU A 780 16.28 1.94 -17.94
C LEU A 780 14.82 2.21 -17.56
N GLY A 781 13.95 1.29 -17.98
CA GLY A 781 12.49 1.44 -17.93
C GLY A 781 11.92 1.90 -19.28
N LEU A 782 11.21 0.99 -19.97
CA LEU A 782 10.59 1.22 -21.28
C LEU A 782 9.07 1.36 -21.16
N ALA A 783 8.44 0.60 -20.27
CA ALA A 783 7.01 0.68 -19.96
C ALA A 783 6.63 2.03 -19.32
N PHE A 784 5.40 2.51 -19.50
CA PHE A 784 5.00 3.83 -18.99
C PHE A 784 4.96 3.94 -17.46
N LYS A 785 4.76 2.79 -16.80
CA LYS A 785 4.86 2.51 -15.36
C LYS A 785 5.38 1.06 -15.19
N PRO A 786 5.75 0.62 -13.97
CA PRO A 786 6.13 -0.78 -13.74
C PRO A 786 5.01 -1.80 -14.04
N ASN A 787 5.40 -3.04 -14.32
CA ASN A 787 4.54 -4.22 -14.40
C ASN A 787 3.45 -4.19 -15.50
N THR A 788 3.68 -3.46 -16.59
CA THR A 788 2.86 -3.51 -17.80
C THR A 788 3.75 -3.66 -19.04
N ASP A 789 3.23 -4.26 -20.11
CA ASP A 789 3.92 -4.30 -21.40
C ASP A 789 3.71 -3.03 -22.23
N ASP A 790 2.95 -2.07 -21.70
CA ASP A 790 2.51 -0.90 -22.43
C ASP A 790 3.55 0.23 -22.50
N LEU A 791 3.76 0.67 -23.74
CA LEU A 791 4.67 1.74 -24.14
C LEU A 791 3.93 3.04 -24.50
N ARG A 792 2.59 3.03 -24.58
CA ARG A 792 1.77 4.22 -24.89
C ARG A 792 2.00 5.27 -23.81
N GLU A 793 2.25 6.51 -24.23
CA GLU A 793 2.65 7.63 -23.36
C GLU A 793 3.87 7.41 -22.44
N SER A 794 4.65 6.34 -22.67
CA SER A 794 5.89 6.10 -21.91
C SER A 794 6.87 7.26 -22.08
N ARG A 795 7.26 7.84 -20.94
CA ARG A 795 8.25 8.91 -20.87
C ARG A 795 9.68 8.40 -21.12
N GLY A 796 9.93 7.10 -20.95
CA GLY A 796 11.15 6.46 -21.42
C GLY A 796 11.24 6.45 -22.94
N ILE A 797 10.22 5.92 -23.62
CA ILE A 797 10.19 5.86 -25.09
C ILE A 797 10.31 7.26 -25.72
N LYS A 798 9.62 8.28 -25.18
CA LYS A 798 9.76 9.67 -25.66
C LYS A 798 11.17 10.25 -25.47
N LEU A 799 11.92 9.81 -24.44
CA LEU A 799 13.30 10.23 -24.24
C LEU A 799 14.27 9.49 -25.15
N ILE A 800 14.04 8.20 -25.43
CA ILE A 800 14.78 7.43 -26.43
C ILE A 800 14.69 8.09 -27.80
N ASP A 801 13.48 8.43 -28.25
CA ASP A 801 13.25 9.07 -29.55
C ASP A 801 14.10 10.37 -29.69
N LEU A 802 14.11 11.24 -28.67
CA LEU A 802 14.90 12.49 -28.66
C LEU A 802 16.43 12.27 -28.66
N LEU A 803 16.93 11.29 -27.90
CA LEU A 803 18.36 10.96 -27.87
C LEU A 803 18.85 10.46 -29.23
N LEU A 804 18.05 9.65 -29.91
CA LEU A 804 18.39 9.09 -31.23
C LEU A 804 18.33 10.14 -32.34
N GLU A 805 17.41 11.10 -32.28
CA GLU A 805 17.33 12.23 -33.24
C GLU A 805 18.60 13.09 -33.25
N ASP A 806 19.20 13.32 -32.08
CA ASP A 806 20.48 14.02 -31.92
C ASP A 806 21.72 13.13 -32.20
N GLY A 807 21.53 11.94 -32.79
CA GLY A 807 22.60 11.06 -33.25
C GLY A 807 23.27 10.21 -32.16
N ALA A 808 22.68 10.14 -30.97
CA ALA A 808 23.17 9.25 -29.92
C ALA A 808 22.93 7.76 -30.26
N ILE A 809 23.45 6.89 -29.41
CA ILE A 809 23.22 5.44 -29.40
C ILE A 809 22.47 5.10 -28.11
N VAL A 810 21.43 4.27 -28.18
CA VAL A 810 20.63 3.92 -27.01
C VAL A 810 20.62 2.41 -26.80
N LYS A 811 20.78 1.99 -25.54
CA LYS A 811 20.54 0.64 -25.05
C LYS A 811 19.36 0.65 -24.09
N GLY A 812 18.23 0.06 -24.49
CA GLY A 812 16.99 0.02 -23.71
C GLY A 812 16.83 -1.30 -22.96
N PHE A 813 16.45 -1.22 -21.69
CA PHE A 813 16.10 -2.38 -20.86
C PHE A 813 14.81 -2.13 -20.05
N ASP A 814 14.01 -3.19 -19.91
CA ASP A 814 12.83 -3.26 -19.05
C ASP A 814 12.71 -4.68 -18.51
N TYR A 815 12.29 -4.86 -17.25
CA TYR A 815 12.14 -6.20 -16.67
C TYR A 815 10.99 -6.98 -17.32
N VAL A 816 9.93 -6.30 -17.79
CA VAL A 816 8.81 -6.95 -18.49
C VAL A 816 9.25 -7.36 -19.90
N GLU A 817 9.43 -8.67 -20.12
CA GLU A 817 9.82 -9.22 -21.43
C GLU A 817 8.92 -8.72 -22.57
N LYS A 818 7.62 -8.65 -22.31
CA LYS A 818 6.64 -8.16 -23.27
C LYS A 818 6.81 -6.67 -23.60
N ALA A 819 7.25 -5.82 -22.66
CA ALA A 819 7.62 -4.42 -22.94
C ALA A 819 8.87 -4.34 -23.83
N ARG A 820 9.86 -5.20 -23.61
CA ARG A 820 11.04 -5.32 -24.50
C ARG A 820 10.64 -5.76 -25.90
N GLU A 821 9.83 -6.81 -26.04
CA GLU A 821 9.27 -7.24 -27.33
C GLU A 821 8.49 -6.12 -28.02
N ASN A 822 7.61 -5.43 -27.30
CA ASN A 822 6.83 -4.32 -27.86
C ASN A 822 7.73 -3.17 -28.33
N THR A 823 8.88 -2.94 -27.67
CA THR A 823 9.86 -1.92 -28.06
C THR A 823 10.61 -2.36 -29.33
N ILE A 824 11.08 -3.61 -29.36
CA ILE A 824 11.67 -4.25 -30.56
C ILE A 824 10.73 -4.13 -31.77
N ASN A 825 9.44 -4.37 -31.56
CA ASN A 825 8.42 -4.26 -32.60
C ASN A 825 8.14 -2.80 -33.02
N LYS A 826 8.08 -1.83 -32.08
CA LYS A 826 7.92 -0.39 -32.41
C LYS A 826 9.00 0.08 -33.39
N TYR A 827 10.27 -0.22 -33.09
CA TYR A 827 11.41 0.24 -33.88
C TYR A 827 11.84 -0.73 -35.00
N LYS A 828 11.13 -1.88 -35.16
CA LYS A 828 11.40 -2.92 -36.17
C LYS A 828 12.84 -3.47 -36.10
N LEU A 829 13.32 -3.70 -34.87
CA LEU A 829 14.69 -4.13 -34.60
C LEU A 829 14.92 -5.60 -35.01
N ASP A 830 15.62 -5.82 -36.11
CA ASP A 830 15.98 -7.15 -36.62
C ASP A 830 17.12 -7.78 -35.79
N LYS A 831 16.78 -8.67 -34.83
CA LYS A 831 17.74 -9.38 -33.95
C LYS A 831 18.85 -10.16 -34.68
N SER A 832 18.82 -10.30 -36.02
CA SER A 832 19.90 -10.92 -36.81
C SER A 832 20.98 -9.96 -37.31
N LYS A 833 20.80 -8.63 -37.21
CA LYS A 833 21.75 -7.62 -37.73
C LYS A 833 22.44 -6.86 -36.60
N ALA A 834 23.77 -6.81 -36.61
CA ALA A 834 24.57 -6.14 -35.57
C ALA A 834 24.40 -4.60 -35.51
N PHE A 835 23.82 -4.00 -36.54
CA PHE A 835 23.55 -2.56 -36.62
C PHE A 835 22.10 -2.35 -37.08
N TYR A 836 21.24 -1.92 -36.15
CA TYR A 836 19.78 -1.99 -36.26
C TYR A 836 19.13 -0.80 -37.01
N GLY A 837 19.93 -0.02 -37.75
CA GLY A 837 19.45 1.12 -38.56
C GLY A 837 19.01 2.36 -37.79
N TYR A 838 18.73 2.26 -36.49
CA TYR A 838 18.21 3.34 -35.63
C TYR A 838 19.10 3.67 -34.43
N ASN A 839 20.36 3.23 -34.40
CA ASN A 839 21.26 3.34 -33.23
C ASN A 839 20.70 2.79 -31.89
N LEU A 840 19.60 2.03 -31.94
CA LEU A 840 18.89 1.49 -30.78
C LEU A 840 19.10 -0.01 -30.64
N TYR A 841 19.38 -0.45 -29.42
CA TYR A 841 19.47 -1.84 -29.00
C TYR A 841 18.49 -2.06 -27.85
N VAL A 842 17.66 -3.11 -27.91
CA VAL A 842 16.83 -3.53 -26.78
C VAL A 842 17.29 -4.92 -26.36
N LEU A 843 17.72 -5.05 -25.10
CA LEU A 843 18.45 -6.22 -24.62
C LEU A 843 17.71 -6.91 -23.48
N ASP A 844 17.88 -8.23 -23.41
CA ASP A 844 17.25 -9.09 -22.41
C ASP A 844 18.07 -9.21 -21.10
N ASP A 845 19.21 -8.52 -21.00
CA ASP A 845 20.07 -8.42 -19.82
C ASP A 845 20.48 -6.95 -19.54
N LEU A 846 20.42 -6.54 -18.27
CA LEU A 846 20.74 -5.18 -17.84
C LEU A 846 22.24 -4.85 -17.95
N TYR A 847 23.12 -5.81 -17.67
CA TYR A 847 24.55 -5.55 -17.56
C TYR A 847 25.19 -5.31 -18.93
N GLU A 848 24.75 -6.00 -19.97
CA GLU A 848 25.12 -5.67 -21.36
C GLU A 848 24.44 -4.38 -21.86
N THR A 849 23.32 -3.95 -21.23
CA THR A 849 22.65 -2.66 -21.48
C THR A 849 23.45 -1.48 -20.95
N VAL A 850 23.99 -1.55 -19.73
CA VAL A 850 24.77 -0.46 -19.10
C VAL A 850 26.26 -0.46 -19.44
N LYS A 851 26.70 -1.40 -20.28
CA LYS A 851 28.10 -1.58 -20.69
C LYS A 851 28.52 -0.64 -21.81
N ASP A 852 29.72 -0.08 -21.70
CA ASP A 852 30.36 0.89 -22.59
C ASP A 852 29.55 2.19 -22.82
N VAL A 853 28.61 2.53 -21.93
CA VAL A 853 27.73 3.71 -22.07
C VAL A 853 28.33 4.98 -21.43
N ASP A 854 28.05 6.13 -22.03
CA ASP A 854 28.44 7.45 -21.56
C ASP A 854 27.49 8.01 -20.46
N ALA A 855 26.22 7.63 -20.44
CA ALA A 855 25.40 7.84 -19.24
C ALA A 855 24.30 6.78 -19.07
N ILE A 856 23.83 6.65 -17.83
CA ILE A 856 22.64 5.89 -17.49
C ILE A 856 21.48 6.88 -17.29
N ILE A 857 20.31 6.52 -17.80
CA ILE A 857 19.11 7.35 -17.78
C ILE A 857 17.96 6.49 -17.24
N ILE A 858 17.27 6.95 -16.19
CA ILE A 858 16.15 6.24 -15.57
C ILE A 858 14.84 6.92 -15.90
N THR A 859 13.89 6.14 -16.40
CA THR A 859 12.65 6.63 -17.00
C THR A 859 11.38 5.92 -16.52
N THR A 860 11.52 4.77 -15.86
CA THR A 860 10.41 4.08 -15.17
C THR A 860 10.90 3.63 -13.80
N GLU A 861 10.04 3.79 -12.81
CA GLU A 861 10.28 3.55 -11.38
C GLU A 861 10.34 2.05 -11.00
N TYR A 862 11.26 1.32 -11.64
CA TYR A 862 11.75 0.02 -11.20
C TYR A 862 12.95 0.17 -10.26
N ASP A 863 13.28 -0.88 -9.50
CA ASP A 863 14.21 -0.87 -8.37
C ASP A 863 15.71 -0.89 -8.75
N PHE A 864 16.11 -0.09 -9.74
CA PHE A 864 17.48 0.01 -10.26
C PHE A 864 18.55 0.42 -9.22
N ASN A 865 18.18 0.75 -7.97
CA ASN A 865 19.13 0.99 -6.88
C ASN A 865 19.87 -0.28 -6.42
N ASP A 866 19.27 -1.47 -6.63
CA ASP A 866 19.72 -2.75 -6.06
C ASP A 866 20.71 -3.52 -6.93
N GLU A 867 20.80 -3.13 -8.20
CA GLU A 867 21.72 -3.72 -9.17
C GLU A 867 23.18 -3.42 -8.78
N ASP A 868 24.13 -4.23 -9.25
CA ASP A 868 25.54 -4.14 -8.83
C ASP A 868 26.22 -2.89 -9.41
N TRP A 869 25.99 -1.73 -8.78
CA TRP A 869 26.54 -0.45 -9.21
C TRP A 869 28.07 -0.40 -9.21
N GLU A 870 28.77 -1.33 -8.55
CA GLU A 870 30.22 -1.47 -8.65
C GLU A 870 30.65 -2.19 -9.94
N LYS A 871 29.91 -3.23 -10.35
CA LYS A 871 30.04 -3.86 -11.69
C LYS A 871 29.61 -2.88 -12.79
N ILE A 872 28.53 -2.12 -12.60
CA ILE A 872 28.12 -1.04 -13.52
C ILE A 872 29.24 0.00 -13.64
N ASN A 873 29.84 0.47 -12.54
CA ASN A 873 30.98 1.40 -12.53
C ASN A 873 32.22 0.86 -13.29
N LYS A 874 32.37 -0.47 -13.39
CA LYS A 874 33.43 -1.16 -14.15
C LYS A 874 33.02 -1.49 -15.60
N LEU A 875 31.75 -1.25 -15.96
CA LEU A 875 31.16 -1.51 -17.28
C LEU A 875 30.84 -0.22 -18.04
N VAL A 876 30.44 0.88 -17.37
CA VAL A 876 30.21 2.18 -18.01
C VAL A 876 31.52 2.81 -18.51
N LYS A 877 31.40 3.67 -19.51
CA LYS A 877 32.50 4.43 -20.11
C LYS A 877 32.71 5.77 -19.40
N ASP A 878 31.67 6.60 -19.35
CA ASP A 878 31.65 7.82 -18.55
C ASP A 878 30.72 7.60 -17.34
N LYS A 879 31.02 8.26 -16.22
CA LYS A 879 30.29 8.07 -14.96
C LYS A 879 29.25 9.18 -14.79
N VAL A 880 28.11 9.04 -15.44
CA VAL A 880 27.03 10.04 -15.39
C VAL A 880 25.67 9.35 -15.30
N VAL A 881 24.77 9.89 -14.47
CA VAL A 881 23.40 9.39 -14.31
C VAL A 881 22.37 10.52 -14.35
N PHE A 882 21.32 10.32 -15.16
CA PHE A 882 20.16 11.20 -15.24
C PHE A 882 18.91 10.46 -14.74
N ASP A 883 18.26 11.01 -13.73
CA ASP A 883 17.15 10.36 -13.05
C ASP A 883 15.84 11.13 -13.29
N GLY A 884 15.04 10.64 -14.23
CA GLY A 884 13.76 11.24 -14.62
C GLY A 884 12.62 11.00 -13.62
N ARG A 885 12.84 10.14 -12.61
CA ARG A 885 11.85 9.75 -11.59
C ARG A 885 12.25 10.17 -10.17
N ASN A 886 13.46 10.71 -9.98
CA ASN A 886 14.06 11.05 -8.68
C ASN A 886 14.09 9.85 -7.69
N ILE A 887 14.37 8.64 -8.20
CA ILE A 887 14.38 7.39 -7.42
C ILE A 887 15.76 6.99 -6.87
N LEU A 888 16.86 7.52 -7.38
CA LEU A 888 18.22 7.14 -6.96
C LEU A 888 18.73 7.95 -5.77
N ASP A 889 19.61 7.31 -4.98
CA ASP A 889 20.47 8.00 -4.03
C ASP A 889 21.60 8.76 -4.75
N MET A 890 21.35 10.05 -5.01
CA MET A 890 22.30 11.02 -5.54
C MET A 890 23.69 10.96 -4.86
N ASP A 891 23.71 10.71 -3.56
CA ASP A 891 24.89 10.80 -2.71
C ASP A 891 25.72 9.50 -2.73
N LYS A 892 25.07 8.34 -2.91
CA LYS A 892 25.69 7.04 -3.23
C LYS A 892 26.33 7.09 -4.61
N ILE A 893 25.59 7.58 -5.60
CA ILE A 893 26.02 7.73 -7.00
C ILE A 893 27.22 8.69 -7.08
N LYS A 894 27.15 9.88 -6.48
CA LYS A 894 28.27 10.83 -6.40
C LYS A 894 29.52 10.26 -5.72
N LYS A 895 29.40 9.44 -4.67
CA LYS A 895 30.55 8.78 -4.00
C LYS A 895 31.23 7.69 -4.83
N LEU A 896 30.51 7.03 -5.75
CA LEU A 896 31.08 6.10 -6.73
C LEU A 896 31.83 6.81 -7.88
N GLY A 897 31.82 8.15 -7.87
CA GLY A 897 32.45 9.00 -8.88
C GLY A 897 31.54 9.30 -10.08
N PHE A 898 30.22 9.16 -9.93
CA PHE A 898 29.26 9.53 -10.97
C PHE A 898 28.74 10.96 -10.76
N GLU A 899 28.60 11.73 -11.84
CA GLU A 899 27.82 12.97 -11.81
C GLU A 899 26.32 12.62 -11.92
N TYR A 900 25.46 13.31 -11.16
CA TYR A 900 24.04 12.98 -11.00
C TYR A 900 23.15 14.20 -11.25
N TYR A 901 22.05 13.98 -11.99
CA TYR A 901 21.08 15.01 -12.35
C TYR A 901 19.64 14.49 -12.25
N GLY A 902 18.84 15.08 -11.36
CA GLY A 902 17.42 14.75 -11.19
C GLY A 902 16.47 15.72 -11.90
N VAL A 903 15.16 15.53 -11.73
CA VAL A 903 14.15 16.54 -12.12
C VAL A 903 14.02 17.55 -10.97
N GLY A 904 14.41 18.81 -11.21
CA GLY A 904 14.43 19.89 -10.22
C GLY A 904 15.43 19.70 -9.07
N ARG A 905 16.53 19.00 -9.33
CA ARG A 905 17.62 18.64 -8.39
C ARG A 905 18.96 18.60 -9.13
N LYS A 906 20.05 19.11 -8.53
CA LYS A 906 21.42 19.17 -9.07
C LYS A 906 22.42 18.79 -7.97
#